data_AF-A0A269ZGM0-F1
#
_entry.id   AF-A0A269ZGM0-F1
#
_cell.length_a   1.000
_cell.length_b   1.000
_cell.length_c   1.000
_cell.angle_alpha   90.00
_cell.angle_beta   90.00
_cell.angle_gamma   90.00
#
_symmetry.space_group_name_H-M   'P 1'
#
loop_
_entity.id
_entity.type
_entity.pdbx_description
1 polymer ?
#
loop_
_entity_poly.entity_id
_entity_poly.type
_entity_poly.pdbx_seq_one_letter_code
_entity_poly.pdbx_strand_id
1 'polypeptide(L)'
;MSLTLVPPSDAAVASGSTGRDRALDLVRFACLVVVVVLHAMMSSAVLGPGGEVVPTVALTGTTGFAIASWGFQIMPLFFLIGGFAALQQWRRTAARGGTWADYLRVRLRRLVAPVTVLVLGAGAALAVASEFGLPEGLLAEASRRIGQPLWFLAVYVGLTSLVPLAVRFHDRSPRRSLLALAGAVAAVDALVALTGMTGFGYLNLLFVWPLVQQLGFVYADLRGRPIHVGRVVGVLIAVLALLVWLVVEGIYSPDMLVNLNPPTGALVLLGVAQMCVLRLVHDRLAAAVTGVAVWERVIAWGNRFGMHVYLWHMTVAIGIIGLLGALAGTLAGDAAGFGTWLSTLVLPEIGSPWWWATRPVWVLAVVAGGVLLATGMAKVEAPGEQRSARWGRAVVGLARGRWAPVAASERNRACAAVGLAVLGVAVPLLVGIAPLVWTLVSGAALVLSLLLAAGLGERQPDSAFDETGERLGDGAPSFEEPEFLMEGLLLGAAVADDGTVVGAELAVVEDDLRRHRHGGGLRGMPGAVDGIGEDEAGVLLDAEVDRVDVRGEGLSVLAHSGDERPAGAEVERVDAEDERGGDPPLDELRRVGPRGPDGLARGADDAFDHEVAVGVDAGVEVGVGPEAEVRGRGHGVSLGCG
;
A
#
# COMPACT_ATOMS: atom_id res chain seq x y z
N MET A 1 27.86 25.55 44.23
CA MET A 1 27.63 26.58 43.20
C MET A 1 26.53 26.05 42.29
N SER A 2 25.31 26.54 42.43
CA SER A 2 24.12 25.90 41.87
C SER A 2 23.83 26.41 40.46
N LEU A 3 23.68 25.51 39.49
CA LEU A 3 23.27 25.85 38.13
C LEU A 3 21.74 25.90 38.05
N THR A 4 21.20 27.11 37.94
CA THR A 4 19.76 27.36 37.76
C THR A 4 19.34 26.91 36.36
N LEU A 5 18.43 25.94 36.28
CA LEU A 5 17.79 25.56 35.02
C LEU A 5 16.83 26.66 34.58
N VAL A 6 17.20 27.41 33.55
CA VAL A 6 16.29 28.31 32.83
C VAL A 6 15.34 27.44 31.99
N PRO A 7 14.01 27.52 32.16
CA PRO A 7 13.07 26.82 31.29
C PRO A 7 13.15 27.39 29.87
N PRO A 8 13.03 26.57 28.81
CA PRO A 8 12.96 27.07 27.44
C PRO A 8 11.69 27.93 27.28
N SER A 9 11.82 29.09 26.63
CA SER A 9 10.69 30.01 26.45
C SER A 9 9.67 29.48 25.44
N ASP A 10 8.38 29.56 25.78
CA ASP A 10 7.28 29.02 24.98
C ASP A 10 7.19 29.62 23.56
N ALA A 11 7.78 30.80 23.34
CA ALA A 11 7.96 31.41 22.03
C ALA A 11 8.68 30.52 21.01
N ALA A 12 9.52 29.57 21.46
CA ALA A 12 10.21 28.62 20.58
C ALA A 12 9.27 27.52 20.01
N VAL A 13 8.07 27.35 20.56
CA VAL A 13 7.08 26.36 20.10
C VAL A 13 6.18 26.95 19.00
N ALA A 14 6.04 28.27 18.94
CA ALA A 14 5.06 28.99 18.10
C ALA A 14 5.44 29.15 16.60
N SER A 15 6.62 28.71 16.18
CA SER A 15 7.09 28.83 14.78
C SER A 15 7.29 27.49 14.05
N GLY A 16 6.97 26.37 14.72
CA GLY A 16 6.90 25.06 14.06
C GLY A 16 5.67 24.97 13.17
N SER A 17 5.78 25.39 11.90
CA SER A 17 4.67 25.31 10.95
C SER A 17 4.17 23.87 10.85
N THR A 18 2.93 23.63 11.27
CA THR A 18 2.24 22.32 11.26
C THR A 18 1.90 21.83 9.85
N GLY A 19 2.42 22.51 8.83
CA GLY A 19 2.25 22.25 7.42
C GLY A 19 2.86 20.92 6.98
N ARG A 20 2.25 20.39 5.92
CA ARG A 20 2.66 19.16 5.25
C ARG A 20 3.88 19.43 4.36
N ASP A 21 4.86 18.52 4.36
CA ASP A 21 6.10 18.71 3.58
C ASP A 21 5.83 18.48 2.08
N ARG A 22 5.56 19.58 1.36
CA ARG A 22 5.25 19.60 -0.07
C ARG A 22 6.30 18.89 -0.94
N ALA A 23 7.57 18.99 -0.60
CA ALA A 23 8.64 18.36 -1.38
C ALA A 23 8.66 16.85 -1.18
N LEU A 24 8.40 16.37 0.03
CA LEU A 24 8.27 14.93 0.28
C LEU A 24 6.96 14.34 -0.27
N ASP A 25 5.88 15.13 -0.33
CA ASP A 25 4.67 14.75 -1.06
C ASP A 25 4.90 14.67 -2.58
N LEU A 26 5.64 15.62 -3.17
CA LEU A 26 6.05 15.58 -4.58
C LEU A 26 6.93 14.36 -4.84
N VAL A 27 7.96 14.12 -4.02
CA VAL A 27 8.85 12.96 -4.19
C VAL A 27 8.05 11.66 -4.05
N ARG A 28 7.13 11.55 -3.08
CA ARG A 28 6.25 10.38 -2.93
C ARG A 28 5.36 10.15 -4.16
N PHE A 29 4.84 11.22 -4.76
CA PHE A 29 4.08 11.14 -6.00
C PHE A 29 4.97 10.73 -7.18
N ALA A 30 6.16 11.33 -7.33
CA ALA A 30 7.13 11.01 -8.38
C ALA A 30 7.61 9.55 -8.30
N CYS A 31 7.88 9.01 -7.11
CA CYS A 31 8.21 7.59 -6.94
C CYS A 31 7.09 6.68 -7.45
N LEU A 32 5.83 7.05 -7.22
CA LEU A 32 4.67 6.27 -7.65
C LEU A 32 4.48 6.32 -9.18
N VAL A 33 4.67 7.50 -9.78
CA VAL A 33 4.69 7.67 -11.25
C VAL A 33 5.83 6.83 -11.86
N VAL A 34 7.05 6.90 -11.32
CA VAL A 34 8.19 6.11 -11.80
C VAL A 34 7.92 4.61 -11.75
N VAL A 35 7.36 4.09 -10.64
CA VAL A 35 7.03 2.66 -10.52
C VAL A 35 5.95 2.24 -11.50
N VAL A 36 4.86 3.00 -11.66
CA VAL A 36 3.79 2.68 -12.62
C VAL A 36 4.29 2.74 -14.07
N VAL A 37 5.09 3.76 -14.42
CA VAL A 37 5.70 3.88 -15.76
C VAL A 37 6.70 2.75 -16.02
N LEU A 38 7.56 2.40 -15.05
CA LEU A 38 8.53 1.31 -15.19
C LEU A 38 7.83 -0.05 -15.36
N HIS A 39 6.83 -0.35 -14.51
CA HIS A 39 6.03 -1.56 -14.64
C HIS A 39 5.27 -1.61 -15.98
N ALA A 40 4.71 -0.50 -16.44
CA ALA A 40 4.08 -0.43 -17.78
C ALA A 40 5.12 -0.67 -18.89
N MET A 41 6.28 -0.01 -18.85
CA MET A 41 7.34 -0.17 -19.85
C MET A 41 7.89 -1.60 -19.90
N MET A 42 8.04 -2.27 -18.76
CA MET A 42 8.48 -3.66 -18.65
C MET A 42 7.39 -4.67 -19.02
N SER A 43 6.11 -4.33 -18.86
CA SER A 43 5.00 -5.20 -19.23
C SER A 43 4.88 -5.28 -20.76
N SER A 44 4.99 -6.48 -21.29
CA SER A 44 4.73 -6.79 -22.70
C SER A 44 4.21 -8.22 -22.85
N ALA A 45 3.75 -8.53 -24.05
CA ALA A 45 3.73 -9.89 -24.56
C ALA A 45 4.43 -9.92 -25.92
N VAL A 46 4.58 -11.12 -26.47
CA VAL A 46 4.80 -11.41 -27.88
C VAL A 46 3.80 -12.49 -28.31
N LEU A 47 3.53 -12.60 -29.62
CA LEU A 47 2.89 -13.80 -30.15
C LEU A 47 3.92 -14.92 -30.27
N GLY A 48 3.59 -16.10 -29.76
CA GLY A 48 4.35 -17.33 -29.95
C GLY A 48 4.03 -18.02 -31.29
N PRO A 49 4.76 -19.10 -31.63
CA PRO A 49 4.68 -19.73 -32.95
C PRO A 49 3.32 -20.33 -33.33
N GLY A 50 2.46 -20.63 -32.35
CA GLY A 50 1.09 -21.12 -32.54
C GLY A 50 0.02 -20.02 -32.40
N GLY A 51 0.41 -18.74 -32.37
CA GLY A 51 -0.50 -17.61 -32.14
C GLY A 51 -0.86 -17.38 -30.66
N GLU A 52 -0.21 -18.09 -29.74
CA GLU A 52 -0.41 -17.94 -28.30
C GLU A 52 0.20 -16.63 -27.76
N VAL A 53 -0.44 -16.02 -26.77
CA VAL A 53 0.06 -14.78 -26.15
C VAL A 53 1.08 -15.15 -25.06
N VAL A 54 2.35 -14.79 -25.25
CA VAL A 54 3.46 -15.10 -24.33
C VAL A 54 3.88 -13.84 -23.56
N PRO A 55 3.51 -13.69 -22.26
CA PRO A 55 3.91 -12.55 -21.44
C PRO A 55 5.43 -12.48 -21.27
N THR A 56 6.00 -11.30 -21.49
CA THR A 56 7.44 -11.09 -21.59
C THR A 56 7.85 -9.80 -20.88
N VAL A 57 8.98 -9.85 -20.16
CA VAL A 57 9.55 -8.68 -19.49
C VAL A 57 10.39 -7.91 -20.51
N ALA A 58 9.80 -6.88 -21.10
CA ALA A 58 10.55 -5.97 -21.95
C ALA A 58 11.58 -5.17 -21.13
N LEU A 59 12.59 -4.63 -21.81
CA LEU A 59 13.77 -3.95 -21.24
C LEU A 59 14.83 -4.84 -20.56
N THR A 60 14.49 -6.05 -20.08
CA THR A 60 15.51 -6.99 -19.58
C THR A 60 16.47 -7.37 -20.72
N GLY A 61 17.75 -7.07 -20.54
CA GLY A 61 18.78 -7.31 -21.55
C GLY A 61 18.92 -6.24 -22.64
N THR A 62 18.11 -5.17 -22.65
CA THR A 62 18.29 -4.09 -23.64
C THR A 62 19.48 -3.19 -23.29
N THR A 63 20.25 -2.78 -24.31
CA THR A 63 21.42 -1.91 -24.17
C THR A 63 21.10 -0.64 -23.39
N GLY A 64 21.79 -0.44 -22.26
CA GLY A 64 21.64 0.73 -21.40
C GLY A 64 20.61 0.62 -20.28
N PHE A 65 19.74 -0.41 -20.25
CA PHE A 65 18.77 -0.58 -19.15
C PHE A 65 19.45 -0.68 -17.77
N ALA A 66 20.57 -1.42 -17.69
CA ALA A 66 21.37 -1.52 -16.46
C ALA A 66 21.79 -0.13 -15.93
N ILE A 67 22.21 0.79 -16.80
CA ILE A 67 22.56 2.18 -16.40
C ILE A 67 21.30 2.95 -15.99
N ALA A 68 20.23 2.86 -16.78
CA ALA A 68 18.95 3.51 -16.49
C ALA A 68 18.36 3.08 -15.13
N SER A 69 18.59 1.83 -14.73
CA SER A 69 18.14 1.28 -13.44
C SER A 69 18.68 2.09 -12.23
N TRP A 70 19.86 2.71 -12.32
CA TRP A 70 20.41 3.51 -11.20
C TRP A 70 19.58 4.77 -10.93
N GLY A 71 18.93 5.32 -11.97
CA GLY A 71 17.99 6.43 -11.84
C GLY A 71 16.57 5.99 -11.49
N PHE A 72 16.07 4.92 -12.14
CA PHE A 72 14.68 4.47 -12.01
C PHE A 72 14.42 3.49 -10.85
N GLN A 73 15.45 2.92 -10.22
CA GLN A 73 15.30 2.06 -9.03
C GLN A 73 14.97 2.91 -7.79
N ILE A 74 13.71 3.33 -7.73
CA ILE A 74 13.21 4.33 -6.78
C ILE A 74 12.74 3.72 -5.44
N MET A 75 12.80 2.39 -5.34
CA MET A 75 12.40 1.62 -4.15
C MET A 75 13.11 2.07 -2.85
N PRO A 76 14.44 2.32 -2.83
CA PRO A 76 15.09 2.79 -1.61
C PRO A 76 14.58 4.18 -1.20
N LEU A 77 14.45 5.12 -2.14
CA LEU A 77 13.86 6.44 -1.87
C LEU A 77 12.42 6.33 -1.33
N PHE A 78 11.59 5.40 -1.83
CA PHE A 78 10.25 5.17 -1.31
C PHE A 78 10.27 4.68 0.16
N PHE A 79 11.13 3.72 0.50
CA PHE A 79 11.28 3.27 1.88
C PHE A 79 11.85 4.36 2.80
N LEU A 80 12.73 5.22 2.29
CA LEU A 80 13.32 6.34 3.02
C LEU A 80 12.27 7.42 3.37
N ILE A 81 11.53 7.92 2.38
CA ILE A 81 10.44 8.89 2.64
C ILE A 81 9.29 8.25 3.42
N GLY A 82 9.08 6.94 3.25
CA GLY A 82 8.18 6.12 4.07
C GLY A 82 8.60 6.08 5.53
N GLY A 83 9.90 5.94 5.81
CA GLY A 83 10.50 6.03 7.14
C GLY A 83 10.31 7.41 7.77
N PHE A 84 10.66 8.49 7.06
CA PHE A 84 10.40 9.87 7.50
C PHE A 84 8.92 10.06 7.88
N ALA A 85 8.00 9.71 6.98
CA ALA A 85 6.56 9.89 7.20
C ALA A 85 6.03 9.02 8.35
N ALA A 86 6.57 7.80 8.51
CA ALA A 86 6.22 6.90 9.60
C ALA A 86 6.68 7.41 10.97
N LEU A 87 7.91 7.94 11.06
CA LEU A 87 8.44 8.59 12.27
C LEU A 87 7.62 9.81 12.65
N GLN A 88 7.35 10.71 11.71
CA GLN A 88 6.56 11.92 11.95
C GLN A 88 5.10 11.61 12.26
N GLN A 89 4.55 10.49 11.78
CA GLN A 89 3.24 9.99 12.22
C GLN A 89 3.29 9.42 13.64
N TRP A 90 4.30 8.60 13.97
CA TRP A 90 4.44 8.00 15.30
C TRP A 90 4.68 9.07 16.38
N ARG A 91 5.60 10.02 16.16
CA ARG A 91 5.84 11.16 17.06
C ARG A 91 4.54 11.97 17.30
N ARG A 92 3.69 12.17 16.28
CA ARG A 92 2.36 12.82 16.42
C ARG A 92 1.31 11.96 17.15
N THR A 93 1.30 10.64 16.97
CA THR A 93 0.42 9.73 17.73
C THR A 93 0.80 9.72 19.21
N ALA A 94 2.09 9.55 19.52
CA ALA A 94 2.60 9.54 20.89
C ALA A 94 2.40 10.89 21.61
N ALA A 95 2.59 12.02 20.92
CA ALA A 95 2.32 13.36 21.46
C ALA A 95 0.84 13.62 21.80
N ARG A 96 -0.09 12.79 21.30
CA ARG A 96 -1.52 12.81 21.63
C ARG A 96 -1.91 11.76 22.68
N GLY A 97 -0.93 11.12 23.34
CA GLY A 97 -1.16 10.01 24.27
C GLY A 97 -1.59 8.70 23.59
N GLY A 98 -1.50 8.61 22.26
CA GLY A 98 -1.89 7.42 21.49
C GLY A 98 -0.88 6.27 21.60
N THR A 99 -1.40 5.05 21.59
CA THR A 99 -0.64 3.81 21.79
C THR A 99 -0.04 3.26 20.47
N TRP A 100 0.74 2.17 20.57
CA TRP A 100 1.11 1.37 19.39
C TRP A 100 -0.12 0.79 18.69
N ALA A 101 -1.14 0.38 19.45
CA ALA A 101 -2.38 -0.18 18.91
C ALA A 101 -3.16 0.88 18.10
N ASP A 102 -3.21 2.13 18.58
CA ASP A 102 -3.79 3.26 17.83
C ASP A 102 -3.06 3.55 16.53
N TYR A 103 -1.72 3.59 16.58
CA TYR A 103 -0.89 3.75 15.38
C TYR A 103 -1.14 2.60 14.38
N LEU A 104 -1.24 1.38 14.88
CA LEU A 104 -1.38 0.19 14.06
C LEU A 104 -2.78 0.07 13.43
N ARG A 105 -3.87 0.37 14.15
CA ARG A 105 -5.25 0.40 13.65
C ARG A 105 -5.37 1.21 12.36
N VAL A 106 -5.01 2.50 12.45
CA VAL A 106 -5.11 3.47 11.34
C VAL A 106 -4.20 3.06 10.17
N ARG A 107 -3.01 2.53 10.46
CA ARG A 107 -2.05 2.11 9.43
C ARG A 107 -2.44 0.81 8.74
N LEU A 108 -2.93 -0.20 9.46
CA LEU A 108 -3.43 -1.44 8.86
C LEU A 108 -4.68 -1.16 8.03
N ARG A 109 -5.69 -0.44 8.56
CA ARG A 109 -6.91 -0.11 7.78
C ARG A 109 -6.56 0.58 6.46
N ARG A 110 -5.66 1.57 6.47
CA ARG A 110 -5.25 2.33 5.27
C ARG A 110 -4.37 1.54 4.27
N LEU A 111 -3.72 0.45 4.70
CA LEU A 111 -2.86 -0.36 3.82
C LEU A 111 -3.56 -1.64 3.34
N VAL A 112 -4.29 -2.32 4.22
CA VAL A 112 -4.93 -3.62 3.95
C VAL A 112 -6.24 -3.46 3.17
N ALA A 113 -7.08 -2.47 3.50
CA ALA A 113 -8.41 -2.35 2.88
C ALA A 113 -8.36 -2.19 1.34
N PRO A 114 -7.50 -1.35 0.74
CA PRO A 114 -7.39 -1.28 -0.73
C PRO A 114 -6.89 -2.59 -1.36
N VAL A 115 -6.08 -3.38 -0.64
CA VAL A 115 -5.59 -4.69 -1.11
C VAL A 115 -6.69 -5.74 -1.07
N THR A 116 -7.55 -5.74 -0.03
CA THR A 116 -8.72 -6.63 0.01
C THR A 116 -9.60 -6.42 -1.22
N VAL A 117 -9.82 -5.17 -1.62
CA VAL A 117 -10.60 -4.82 -2.82
C VAL A 117 -9.88 -5.25 -4.10
N LEU A 118 -8.56 -5.06 -4.21
CA LEU A 118 -7.77 -5.57 -5.34
C LEU A 118 -7.85 -7.10 -5.45
N VAL A 119 -7.55 -7.84 -4.37
CA VAL A 119 -7.49 -9.31 -4.39
C VAL A 119 -8.84 -9.89 -4.77
N LEU A 120 -9.92 -9.46 -4.11
CA LEU A 120 -11.26 -9.97 -4.39
C LEU A 120 -11.73 -9.58 -5.80
N GLY A 121 -11.49 -8.34 -6.24
CA GLY A 121 -11.91 -7.86 -7.55
C GLY A 121 -11.11 -8.48 -8.71
N ALA A 122 -9.78 -8.55 -8.60
CA ALA A 122 -8.92 -9.20 -9.59
C ALA A 122 -9.14 -10.72 -9.62
N GLY A 123 -9.37 -11.35 -8.46
CA GLY A 123 -9.70 -12.77 -8.38
C GLY A 123 -11.06 -13.12 -8.99
N ALA A 124 -12.08 -12.30 -8.73
CA ALA A 124 -13.37 -12.42 -9.42
C ALA A 124 -13.24 -12.21 -10.94
N ALA A 125 -12.46 -11.22 -11.37
CA ALA A 125 -12.20 -10.98 -12.80
C ALA A 125 -11.47 -12.16 -13.47
N LEU A 126 -10.48 -12.76 -12.79
CA LEU A 126 -9.78 -13.97 -13.29
C LEU A 126 -10.68 -15.20 -13.30
N ALA A 127 -11.57 -15.37 -12.31
CA ALA A 127 -12.54 -16.46 -12.29
C ALA A 127 -13.59 -16.33 -13.43
N VAL A 128 -14.09 -15.11 -13.67
CA VAL A 128 -14.94 -14.82 -14.84
C VAL A 128 -14.18 -15.05 -16.15
N ALA A 129 -12.88 -14.73 -16.20
CA ALA A 129 -12.04 -14.96 -17.37
C ALA A 129 -11.84 -16.45 -17.72
N SER A 130 -11.82 -17.35 -16.72
CA SER A 130 -11.81 -18.81 -16.98
C SER A 130 -13.10 -19.31 -17.65
N GLU A 131 -14.27 -18.76 -17.30
CA GLU A 131 -15.54 -19.14 -17.94
C GLU A 131 -15.61 -18.76 -19.44
N PHE A 132 -14.78 -17.80 -19.88
CA PHE A 132 -14.62 -17.45 -21.29
C PHE A 132 -13.61 -18.35 -22.05
N GLY A 133 -13.14 -19.44 -21.44
CA GLY A 133 -12.26 -20.42 -22.11
C GLY A 133 -10.82 -19.92 -22.35
N LEU A 134 -10.37 -18.90 -21.62
CA LEU A 134 -9.00 -18.41 -21.71
C LEU A 134 -8.00 -19.47 -21.18
N PRO A 135 -6.84 -19.68 -21.83
CA PRO A 135 -5.90 -20.72 -21.44
C PRO A 135 -5.44 -20.63 -19.98
N GLU A 136 -5.48 -21.74 -19.24
CA GLU A 136 -5.11 -21.78 -17.82
C GLU A 136 -3.71 -21.22 -17.55
N GLY A 137 -2.74 -21.51 -18.42
CA GLY A 137 -1.38 -20.96 -18.31
C GLY A 137 -1.31 -19.43 -18.41
N LEU A 138 -2.16 -18.82 -19.25
CA LEU A 138 -2.28 -17.37 -19.38
C LEU A 138 -2.93 -16.75 -18.14
N LEU A 139 -3.98 -17.39 -17.61
CA LEU A 139 -4.66 -16.96 -16.38
C LEU A 139 -3.75 -17.12 -15.15
N ALA A 140 -2.97 -18.21 -15.07
CA ALA A 140 -1.98 -18.43 -14.02
C ALA A 140 -0.82 -17.41 -14.08
N GLU A 141 -0.39 -17.01 -15.28
CA GLU A 141 0.63 -15.98 -15.44
C GLU A 141 0.08 -14.58 -15.14
N ALA A 142 -1.13 -14.24 -15.60
CA ALA A 142 -1.84 -13.02 -15.21
C ALA A 142 -2.01 -12.93 -13.68
N SER A 143 -2.44 -14.02 -13.05
CA SER A 143 -2.56 -14.21 -11.60
C SER A 143 -1.25 -13.89 -10.86
N ARG A 144 -0.11 -14.46 -11.31
CA ARG A 144 1.22 -14.16 -10.75
C ARG A 144 1.63 -12.71 -10.98
N ARG A 145 1.40 -12.15 -12.16
CA ARG A 145 1.83 -10.77 -12.53
C ARG A 145 1.05 -9.69 -11.79
N ILE A 146 -0.23 -9.90 -11.45
CA ILE A 146 -0.99 -9.01 -10.55
C ILE A 146 -0.49 -9.17 -9.10
N GLY A 147 -0.18 -10.40 -8.67
CA GLY A 147 0.35 -10.66 -7.33
C GLY A 147 1.77 -10.09 -7.09
N GLN A 148 2.60 -10.02 -8.13
CA GLN A 148 4.04 -9.72 -8.00
C GLN A 148 4.35 -8.40 -7.26
N PRO A 149 3.77 -7.22 -7.56
CA PRO A 149 4.12 -5.98 -6.85
C PRO A 149 3.70 -5.97 -5.37
N LEU A 150 2.86 -6.92 -4.93
CA LEU A 150 2.33 -6.95 -3.57
C LEU A 150 3.40 -7.32 -2.53
N TRP A 151 4.54 -7.92 -2.93
CA TRP A 151 5.68 -8.18 -2.03
C TRP A 151 6.13 -6.91 -1.28
N PHE A 152 6.17 -5.78 -1.98
CA PHE A 152 6.55 -4.49 -1.41
C PHE A 152 5.62 -4.09 -0.27
N LEU A 153 4.32 -4.37 -0.43
CA LEU A 153 3.30 -3.98 0.53
C LEU A 153 3.29 -4.90 1.76
N ALA A 154 3.60 -6.19 1.60
CA ALA A 154 3.85 -7.09 2.73
C ALA A 154 5.02 -6.58 3.60
N VAL A 155 6.16 -6.24 2.96
CA VAL A 155 7.32 -5.64 3.63
C VAL A 155 6.92 -4.31 4.29
N TYR A 156 6.22 -3.43 3.58
CA TYR A 156 5.84 -2.10 4.09
C TYR A 156 4.85 -2.17 5.26
N VAL A 157 3.95 -3.17 5.31
CA VAL A 157 3.11 -3.48 6.47
C VAL A 157 3.97 -3.94 7.65
N GLY A 158 4.90 -4.88 7.43
CA GLY A 158 5.87 -5.33 8.43
C GLY A 158 6.66 -4.18 9.05
N LEU A 159 7.38 -3.42 8.23
CA LEU A 159 8.14 -2.23 8.64
C LEU A 159 7.29 -1.20 9.37
N THR A 160 6.06 -0.97 8.90
CA THR A 160 5.12 -0.03 9.52
C THR A 160 4.75 -0.49 10.93
N SER A 161 4.43 -1.77 11.13
CA SER A 161 4.06 -2.29 12.45
C SER A 161 5.21 -2.19 13.47
N LEU A 162 6.45 -2.30 13.02
CA LEU A 162 7.66 -2.22 13.83
C LEU A 162 8.11 -0.78 14.14
N VAL A 163 7.47 0.26 13.58
CA VAL A 163 7.92 1.66 13.72
C VAL A 163 8.21 2.07 15.17
N PRO A 164 7.34 1.84 16.18
CA PRO A 164 7.64 2.28 17.54
C PRO A 164 8.85 1.58 18.18
N LEU A 165 9.18 0.35 17.75
CA LEU A 165 10.38 -0.35 18.16
C LEU A 165 11.62 0.22 17.45
N ALA A 166 11.52 0.42 16.13
CA ALA A 166 12.58 1.02 15.30
C ALA A 166 12.94 2.43 15.80
N VAL A 167 11.95 3.24 16.19
CA VAL A 167 12.13 4.58 16.77
C VAL A 167 12.74 4.51 18.18
N ARG A 168 12.33 3.55 19.03
CA ARG A 168 12.96 3.33 20.34
C ARG A 168 14.43 2.89 20.27
N PHE A 169 14.88 2.34 19.15
CA PHE A 169 16.30 2.09 18.88
C PHE A 169 16.99 3.35 18.34
N HIS A 170 16.36 4.03 17.37
CA HIS A 170 16.85 5.28 16.77
C HIS A 170 17.08 6.39 17.81
N ASP A 171 16.06 6.73 18.60
CA ASP A 171 16.14 7.81 19.60
C ASP A 171 17.16 7.50 20.72
N ARG A 172 17.49 6.21 20.95
CA ARG A 172 18.53 5.80 21.93
C ARG A 172 19.94 5.82 21.36
N SER A 173 20.14 5.32 20.14
CA SER A 173 21.47 5.25 19.52
C SER A 173 21.38 5.02 18.00
N PRO A 174 21.15 6.06 17.20
CA PRO A 174 20.85 5.89 15.77
C PRO A 174 22.04 5.29 15.01
N ARG A 175 23.27 5.64 15.43
CA ARG A 175 24.50 5.02 14.89
C ARG A 175 24.56 3.51 15.12
N ARG A 176 24.18 3.01 16.31
CA ARG A 176 24.19 1.57 16.60
C ARG A 176 23.10 0.85 15.81
N SER A 177 21.93 1.45 15.65
CA SER A 177 20.84 0.91 14.83
C SER A 177 21.25 0.73 13.37
N LEU A 178 21.85 1.76 12.77
CA LEU A 178 22.36 1.72 11.39
C LEU A 178 23.48 0.70 11.23
N LEU A 179 24.47 0.68 12.14
CA LEU A 179 25.60 -0.23 12.07
C LEU A 179 25.21 -1.70 12.27
N ALA A 180 24.27 -2.00 13.17
CA ALA A 180 23.78 -3.35 13.37
C ALA A 180 23.02 -3.88 12.14
N LEU A 181 22.16 -3.05 11.54
CA LEU A 181 21.44 -3.41 10.32
C LEU A 181 22.38 -3.51 9.10
N ALA A 182 23.35 -2.61 8.96
CA ALA A 182 24.34 -2.66 7.89
C ALA A 182 25.26 -3.90 8.02
N GLY A 183 25.63 -4.27 9.25
CA GLY A 183 26.36 -5.51 9.53
C GLY A 183 25.54 -6.75 9.21
N ALA A 184 24.22 -6.74 9.47
CA ALA A 184 23.33 -7.83 9.09
C ALA A 184 23.19 -7.99 7.57
N VAL A 185 23.05 -6.87 6.83
CA VAL A 185 23.05 -6.90 5.35
C VAL A 185 24.37 -7.44 4.80
N ALA A 186 25.51 -6.93 5.30
CA ALA A 186 26.82 -7.40 4.88
C ALA A 186 27.05 -8.90 5.21
N ALA A 187 26.51 -9.40 6.33
CA ALA A 187 26.57 -10.81 6.70
C ALA A 187 25.71 -11.70 5.79
N VAL A 188 24.54 -11.23 5.34
CA VAL A 188 23.69 -11.97 4.38
C VAL A 188 24.31 -11.94 2.97
N ASP A 189 24.80 -10.79 2.50
CA ASP A 189 25.50 -10.67 1.22
C ASP A 189 26.74 -11.59 1.20
N ALA A 190 27.52 -11.60 2.28
CA ALA A 190 28.67 -12.51 2.43
C ALA A 190 28.27 -13.99 2.52
N LEU A 191 27.17 -14.33 3.21
CA LEU A 191 26.66 -15.70 3.27
C LEU A 191 26.27 -16.22 1.89
N VAL A 192 25.59 -15.40 1.07
CA VAL A 192 25.26 -15.75 -0.32
C VAL A 192 26.53 -15.90 -1.15
N ALA A 193 27.48 -14.97 -1.05
CA ALA A 193 28.74 -15.03 -1.81
C ALA A 193 29.62 -16.24 -1.45
N LEU A 194 29.65 -16.65 -0.18
CA LEU A 194 30.46 -17.78 0.30
C LEU A 194 29.81 -19.16 0.07
N THR A 195 28.48 -19.23 -0.05
CA THR A 195 27.75 -20.50 -0.25
C THR A 195 27.26 -20.72 -1.68
N GLY A 196 27.17 -19.67 -2.49
CA GLY A 196 26.47 -19.67 -3.77
C GLY A 196 24.94 -19.77 -3.65
N MET A 197 24.39 -19.95 -2.44
CA MET A 197 22.97 -20.20 -2.21
C MET A 197 22.19 -18.89 -2.19
N THR A 198 21.78 -18.41 -3.37
CA THR A 198 20.99 -17.18 -3.59
C THR A 198 19.72 -17.10 -2.73
N GLY A 199 19.14 -18.23 -2.34
CA GLY A 199 17.99 -18.32 -1.42
C GLY A 199 18.22 -17.63 -0.06
N PHE A 200 19.44 -17.62 0.48
CA PHE A 200 19.73 -16.88 1.72
C PHE A 200 19.60 -15.36 1.56
N GLY A 201 19.71 -14.83 0.34
CA GLY A 201 19.54 -13.41 0.06
C GLY A 201 18.15 -12.88 0.45
N TYR A 202 17.12 -13.73 0.48
CA TYR A 202 15.79 -13.32 0.93
C TYR A 202 15.75 -12.86 2.40
N LEU A 203 16.75 -13.22 3.22
CA LEU A 203 16.93 -12.67 4.56
C LEU A 203 17.12 -11.14 4.56
N ASN A 204 17.67 -10.55 3.49
CA ASN A 204 17.81 -9.09 3.37
C ASN A 204 16.48 -8.34 3.28
N LEU A 205 15.35 -9.01 2.99
CA LEU A 205 14.01 -8.42 3.16
C LEU A 205 13.80 -7.92 4.60
N LEU A 206 14.48 -8.56 5.58
CA LEU A 206 14.44 -8.23 7.01
C LEU A 206 15.50 -7.21 7.44
N PHE A 207 16.43 -6.78 6.57
CA PHE A 207 17.58 -5.94 6.95
C PHE A 207 17.81 -4.72 6.05
N VAL A 208 17.76 -4.87 4.72
CA VAL A 208 17.93 -3.75 3.76
C VAL A 208 16.81 -2.72 3.95
N TRP A 209 15.55 -3.15 4.00
CA TRP A 209 14.43 -2.22 4.05
C TRP A 209 14.27 -1.51 5.41
N PRO A 210 14.46 -2.14 6.59
CA PRO A 210 14.59 -1.41 7.85
C PRO A 210 15.78 -0.45 7.90
N LEU A 211 16.92 -0.78 7.28
CA LEU A 211 18.07 0.11 7.21
C LEU A 211 17.74 1.38 6.42
N VAL A 212 17.10 1.23 5.26
CA VAL A 212 16.65 2.36 4.44
C VAL A 212 15.51 3.15 5.12
N GLN A 213 14.64 2.48 5.88
CA GLN A 213 13.64 3.15 6.74
C GLN A 213 14.32 4.00 7.83
N GLN A 214 15.39 3.51 8.45
CA GLN A 214 16.21 4.23 9.43
C GLN A 214 16.98 5.41 8.81
N LEU A 215 17.42 5.32 7.55
CA LEU A 215 17.91 6.49 6.80
C LEU A 215 16.83 7.58 6.70
N GLY A 216 15.55 7.20 6.60
CA GLY A 216 14.41 8.13 6.67
C GLY A 216 14.28 8.84 8.02
N PHE A 217 14.62 8.17 9.13
CA PHE A 217 14.65 8.75 10.46
C PHE A 217 15.85 9.70 10.65
N VAL A 218 17.03 9.30 10.15
CA VAL A 218 18.22 10.17 10.08
C VAL A 218 17.94 11.42 9.26
N TYR A 219 17.29 11.28 8.10
CA TYR A 219 16.90 12.39 7.25
C TYR A 219 15.97 13.36 8.00
N ALA A 220 15.04 12.87 8.83
CA ALA A 220 14.17 13.70 9.66
C ALA A 220 14.96 14.54 10.67
N ASP A 221 15.85 13.92 11.45
CA ASP A 221 16.66 14.61 12.46
C ASP A 221 17.74 15.53 11.83
N LEU A 222 18.03 15.35 10.55
CA LEU A 222 18.86 16.26 9.75
C LEU A 222 18.06 17.45 9.18
N ARG A 223 16.74 17.37 8.94
CA ARG A 223 15.96 18.44 8.27
C ARG A 223 16.24 19.81 8.85
N GLY A 224 16.09 19.97 10.17
CA GLY A 224 16.25 21.23 10.90
C GLY A 224 17.71 21.65 11.21
N ARG A 225 18.72 21.00 10.61
CA ARG A 225 20.14 21.37 10.75
C ARG A 225 20.62 22.11 9.50
N PRO A 226 21.68 22.94 9.58
CA PRO A 226 22.27 23.55 8.39
C PRO A 226 22.83 22.51 7.41
N ILE A 227 22.86 22.85 6.12
CA ILE A 227 23.40 21.99 5.05
C ILE A 227 24.86 22.37 4.78
N HIS A 228 25.80 21.49 5.18
CA HIS A 228 27.19 21.59 4.75
C HIS A 228 27.34 20.93 3.38
N VAL A 229 27.07 21.68 2.30
CA VAL A 229 26.97 21.16 0.91
C VAL A 229 28.16 20.27 0.53
N GLY A 230 29.40 20.73 0.72
CA GLY A 230 30.61 19.95 0.41
C GLY A 230 30.71 18.62 1.18
N ARG A 231 30.13 18.52 2.39
CA ARG A 231 30.08 17.27 3.15
C ARG A 231 29.04 16.30 2.61
N VAL A 232 27.88 16.80 2.17
CA VAL A 232 26.82 15.97 1.57
C VAL A 232 27.24 15.50 0.18
N VAL A 233 27.87 16.38 -0.62
CA VAL A 233 28.47 16.03 -1.92
C VAL A 233 29.63 15.04 -1.75
N GLY A 234 30.49 15.22 -0.74
CA GLY A 234 31.57 14.27 -0.43
C GLY A 234 31.04 12.88 -0.07
N VAL A 235 29.97 12.77 0.72
CA VAL A 235 29.31 11.49 1.02
C VAL A 235 28.65 10.89 -0.22
N LEU A 236 27.98 11.70 -1.05
CA LEU A 236 27.37 11.28 -2.31
C LEU A 236 28.41 10.69 -3.29
N ILE A 237 29.53 11.37 -3.47
CA ILE A 237 30.64 10.90 -4.31
C ILE A 237 31.25 9.62 -3.73
N ALA A 238 31.54 9.57 -2.43
CA ALA A 238 32.12 8.41 -1.79
C ALA A 238 31.22 7.15 -1.87
N VAL A 239 29.91 7.30 -1.66
CA VAL A 239 28.98 6.16 -1.69
C VAL A 239 28.70 5.68 -3.11
N LEU A 240 28.66 6.58 -4.10
CA LEU A 240 28.56 6.21 -5.51
C LEU A 240 29.85 5.56 -6.03
N ALA A 241 31.03 6.08 -5.65
CA ALA A 241 32.31 5.47 -6.01
C ALA A 241 32.45 4.06 -5.40
N LEU A 242 32.01 3.87 -4.15
CA LEU A 242 31.96 2.54 -3.52
C LEU A 242 31.00 1.59 -4.25
N LEU A 243 29.79 2.05 -4.62
CA LEU A 243 28.82 1.24 -5.36
C LEU A 243 29.34 0.88 -6.77
N VAL A 244 29.96 1.82 -7.50
CA VAL A 244 30.60 1.56 -8.79
C VAL A 244 31.74 0.56 -8.65
N TRP A 245 32.59 0.69 -7.62
CA TRP A 245 33.67 -0.27 -7.39
C TRP A 245 33.14 -1.68 -7.11
N LEU A 246 32.16 -1.84 -6.21
CA LEU A 246 31.55 -3.15 -5.91
C LEU A 246 30.84 -3.77 -7.14
N VAL A 247 30.36 -2.96 -8.08
CA VAL A 247 29.81 -3.44 -9.36
C VAL A 247 30.91 -3.85 -10.35
N VAL A 248 32.03 -3.12 -10.39
CA VAL A 248 33.19 -3.43 -11.25
C VAL A 248 33.92 -4.71 -10.78
N GLU A 249 34.03 -4.93 -9.48
CA GLU A 249 34.55 -6.17 -8.88
C GLU A 249 33.55 -7.36 -8.97
N GLY A 250 32.36 -7.16 -9.56
CA GLY A 250 31.35 -8.21 -9.74
C GLY A 250 30.60 -8.63 -8.47
N ILE A 251 30.79 -7.95 -7.35
CA ILE A 251 30.12 -8.24 -6.06
C ILE A 251 28.62 -7.92 -6.14
N TYR A 252 28.25 -6.89 -6.92
CA TYR A 252 26.86 -6.54 -7.21
C TYR A 252 26.62 -6.45 -8.72
N SER A 253 25.41 -6.81 -9.16
CA SER A 253 25.04 -6.65 -10.58
C SER A 253 25.04 -5.16 -10.98
N PRO A 254 25.47 -4.78 -12.20
CA PRO A 254 25.30 -3.43 -12.72
C PRO A 254 23.83 -3.04 -12.92
N ASP A 255 22.92 -4.01 -13.04
CA ASP A 255 21.48 -3.77 -13.06
C ASP A 255 20.92 -3.75 -11.63
N MET A 256 20.48 -2.57 -11.20
CA MET A 256 19.87 -2.36 -9.88
C MET A 256 18.51 -3.05 -9.74
N LEU A 257 17.85 -3.46 -10.83
CA LEU A 257 16.65 -4.30 -10.79
C LEU A 257 16.96 -5.73 -10.32
N VAL A 258 18.09 -6.31 -10.75
CA VAL A 258 18.54 -7.63 -10.27
C VAL A 258 18.85 -7.59 -8.78
N ASN A 259 19.46 -6.49 -8.31
CA ASN A 259 19.73 -6.24 -6.89
C ASN A 259 18.45 -6.00 -6.02
N LEU A 260 17.24 -6.16 -6.56
CA LEU A 260 15.97 -6.01 -5.84
C LEU A 260 15.42 -7.31 -5.27
N ASN A 261 15.69 -8.44 -5.92
CA ASN A 261 15.04 -9.71 -5.65
C ASN A 261 15.99 -10.92 -5.82
N PRO A 262 16.70 -11.34 -4.76
CA PRO A 262 16.69 -10.77 -3.40
C PRO A 262 17.34 -9.38 -3.32
N PRO A 263 16.95 -8.53 -2.35
CA PRO A 263 17.57 -7.23 -2.16
C PRO A 263 19.01 -7.36 -1.65
N THR A 264 19.93 -6.54 -2.15
CA THR A 264 21.35 -6.54 -1.74
C THR A 264 21.77 -5.23 -1.08
N GLY A 265 22.98 -5.17 -0.49
CA GLY A 265 23.58 -3.94 0.00
C GLY A 265 23.76 -2.84 -1.07
N ALA A 266 23.73 -3.17 -2.36
CA ALA A 266 23.71 -2.18 -3.45
C ALA A 266 22.57 -1.17 -3.29
N LEU A 267 21.38 -1.65 -2.91
CA LEU A 267 20.20 -0.80 -2.70
C LEU A 267 20.29 0.06 -1.43
N VAL A 268 21.11 -0.34 -0.45
CA VAL A 268 21.44 0.50 0.72
C VAL A 268 22.33 1.67 0.28
N LEU A 269 23.38 1.38 -0.50
CA LEU A 269 24.29 2.41 -1.03
C LEU A 269 23.55 3.39 -1.95
N LEU A 270 22.70 2.87 -2.83
CA LEU A 270 21.82 3.67 -3.68
C LEU A 270 20.83 4.51 -2.85
N GLY A 271 20.26 3.95 -1.77
CA GLY A 271 19.40 4.69 -0.84
C GLY A 271 20.12 5.83 -0.11
N VAL A 272 21.39 5.66 0.26
CA VAL A 272 22.24 6.75 0.82
C VAL A 272 22.55 7.81 -0.23
N ALA A 273 22.82 7.43 -1.48
CA ALA A 273 22.99 8.38 -2.59
C ALA A 273 21.71 9.20 -2.82
N GLN A 274 20.56 8.51 -2.93
CA GLN A 274 19.24 9.13 -3.07
C GLN A 274 18.90 10.05 -1.89
N MET A 275 19.28 9.70 -0.66
CA MET A 275 19.17 10.58 0.53
C MET A 275 20.00 11.86 0.38
N CYS A 276 21.24 11.74 -0.10
CA CYS A 276 22.14 12.90 -0.26
C CYS A 276 21.65 13.83 -1.38
N VAL A 277 21.20 13.28 -2.51
CA VAL A 277 20.55 14.06 -3.57
C VAL A 277 19.30 14.76 -3.04
N LEU A 278 18.38 14.03 -2.39
CA LEU A 278 17.19 14.61 -1.76
C LEU A 278 17.55 15.76 -0.82
N ARG A 279 18.54 15.57 0.06
CA ARG A 279 18.98 16.60 1.02
C ARG A 279 19.58 17.84 0.36
N LEU A 280 20.13 17.73 -0.85
CA LEU A 280 20.64 18.86 -1.62
C LEU A 280 19.54 19.61 -2.40
N VAL A 281 18.54 18.89 -2.94
CA VAL A 281 17.50 19.48 -3.80
C VAL A 281 16.20 19.84 -3.07
N HIS A 282 15.96 19.33 -1.86
CA HIS A 282 14.66 19.39 -1.17
C HIS A 282 14.05 20.80 -1.14
N ASP A 283 14.82 21.80 -0.72
CA ASP A 283 14.27 23.14 -0.52
C ASP A 283 13.99 23.84 -1.88
N ARG A 284 14.61 23.37 -2.97
CA ARG A 284 14.27 23.76 -4.35
C ARG A 284 13.01 23.05 -4.85
N LEU A 285 12.82 21.77 -4.52
CA LEU A 285 11.56 21.05 -4.77
C LEU A 285 10.38 21.69 -4.00
N ALA A 286 10.63 22.14 -2.76
CA ALA A 286 9.62 22.82 -1.94
C ALA A 286 9.23 24.17 -2.55
N ALA A 287 10.22 24.96 -3.00
CA ALA A 287 9.99 26.23 -3.70
C ALA A 287 9.23 26.04 -5.02
N ALA A 288 9.58 25.03 -5.83
CA ALA A 288 8.96 24.79 -7.14
C ALA A 288 7.47 24.38 -7.08
N VAL A 289 7.00 23.86 -5.94
CA VAL A 289 5.60 23.45 -5.73
C VAL A 289 4.78 24.53 -4.98
N THR A 290 5.41 25.30 -4.10
CA THR A 290 4.70 26.24 -3.22
C THR A 290 4.07 27.38 -4.02
N GLY A 291 2.76 27.57 -3.86
CA GLY A 291 1.99 28.62 -4.55
C GLY A 291 1.51 28.25 -5.95
N VAL A 292 1.88 27.08 -6.50
CA VAL A 292 1.43 26.64 -7.83
C VAL A 292 0.22 25.71 -7.70
N ALA A 293 -0.98 26.29 -7.78
CA ALA A 293 -2.26 25.58 -7.56
C ALA A 293 -2.52 24.38 -8.48
N VAL A 294 -1.82 24.26 -9.63
CA VAL A 294 -1.85 23.04 -10.46
C VAL A 294 -1.08 21.91 -9.77
N TRP A 295 0.15 22.15 -9.32
CA TRP A 295 0.95 21.15 -8.61
C TRP A 295 0.30 20.75 -7.29
N GLU A 296 -0.23 21.68 -6.50
CA GLU A 296 -0.89 21.34 -5.24
C GLU A 296 -2.12 20.43 -5.45
N ARG A 297 -2.94 20.69 -6.50
CA ARG A 297 -4.06 19.80 -6.87
C ARG A 297 -3.60 18.42 -7.36
N VAL A 298 -2.60 18.35 -8.25
CA VAL A 298 -2.05 17.08 -8.77
C VAL A 298 -1.43 16.25 -7.63
N ILE A 299 -0.66 16.87 -6.75
CA ILE A 299 0.00 16.20 -5.62
C ILE A 299 -1.03 15.78 -4.56
N ALA A 300 -2.07 16.58 -4.28
CA ALA A 300 -3.16 16.19 -3.39
C ALA A 300 -3.93 14.99 -3.94
N TRP A 301 -4.32 15.03 -5.22
CA TRP A 301 -4.97 13.93 -5.93
C TRP A 301 -4.11 12.66 -5.90
N GLY A 302 -2.84 12.76 -6.29
CA GLY A 302 -1.90 11.63 -6.30
C GLY A 302 -1.64 11.04 -4.92
N ASN A 303 -1.68 11.85 -3.86
CA ASN A 303 -1.55 11.36 -2.49
C ASN A 303 -2.84 10.69 -1.94
N ARG A 304 -4.02 11.02 -2.48
CA ARG A 304 -5.31 10.35 -2.19
C ARG A 304 -5.46 9.04 -2.98
N PHE A 305 -5.34 9.11 -4.30
CA PHE A 305 -5.66 7.99 -5.20
C PHE A 305 -4.46 7.11 -5.58
N GLY A 306 -3.21 7.58 -5.41
CA GLY A 306 -2.02 6.87 -5.89
C GLY A 306 -1.89 5.43 -5.38
N MET A 307 -2.32 5.12 -4.16
CA MET A 307 -2.33 3.73 -3.66
C MET A 307 -3.26 2.83 -4.49
N HIS A 308 -4.43 3.33 -4.91
CA HIS A 308 -5.33 2.59 -5.78
C HIS A 308 -4.75 2.44 -7.19
N VAL A 309 -4.10 3.48 -7.75
CA VAL A 309 -3.41 3.39 -9.05
C VAL A 309 -2.29 2.34 -8.99
N TYR A 310 -1.48 2.34 -7.93
CA TYR A 310 -0.41 1.36 -7.70
C TYR A 310 -0.92 -0.09 -7.54
N LEU A 311 -2.15 -0.28 -7.07
CA LEU A 311 -2.75 -1.61 -6.94
C LEU A 311 -3.35 -2.09 -8.26
N TRP A 312 -4.00 -1.20 -9.01
CA TRP A 312 -4.75 -1.57 -10.21
C TRP A 312 -3.96 -1.49 -11.54
N HIS A 313 -2.81 -0.80 -11.61
CA HIS A 313 -2.10 -0.62 -12.88
C HIS A 313 -1.62 -1.94 -13.53
N MET A 314 -1.24 -2.95 -12.74
CA MET A 314 -0.89 -4.27 -13.31
C MET A 314 -2.11 -4.97 -13.88
N THR A 315 -3.25 -4.97 -13.18
CA THR A 315 -4.50 -5.55 -13.68
C THR A 315 -4.94 -4.89 -14.98
N VAL A 316 -4.79 -3.56 -15.10
CA VAL A 316 -5.03 -2.81 -16.33
C VAL A 316 -4.04 -3.18 -17.43
N ALA A 317 -2.73 -3.17 -17.16
CA ALA A 317 -1.71 -3.53 -18.14
C ALA A 317 -1.91 -4.96 -18.68
N ILE A 318 -2.21 -5.92 -17.80
CA ILE A 318 -2.45 -7.32 -18.18
C ILE A 318 -3.75 -7.46 -18.96
N GLY A 319 -4.80 -6.72 -18.59
CA GLY A 319 -6.06 -6.67 -19.35
C GLY A 319 -5.87 -6.12 -20.76
N ILE A 320 -5.10 -5.04 -20.93
CA ILE A 320 -4.80 -4.48 -22.26
C ILE A 320 -3.87 -5.42 -23.05
N ILE A 321 -2.88 -6.07 -22.42
CA ILE A 321 -2.05 -7.11 -23.06
C ILE A 321 -2.90 -8.29 -23.54
N GLY A 322 -3.85 -8.75 -22.74
CA GLY A 322 -4.78 -9.82 -23.13
C GLY A 322 -5.66 -9.42 -24.32
N LEU A 323 -6.19 -8.19 -24.31
CA LEU A 323 -7.01 -7.65 -25.40
C LEU A 323 -6.21 -7.47 -26.71
N LEU A 324 -5.02 -6.87 -26.63
CA LEU A 324 -4.11 -6.72 -27.78
C LEU A 324 -3.61 -8.09 -28.29
N GLY A 325 -3.39 -9.04 -27.39
CA GLY A 325 -3.05 -10.42 -27.71
C GLY A 325 -4.15 -11.15 -28.48
N ALA A 326 -5.39 -11.09 -28.00
CA ALA A 326 -6.54 -11.67 -28.68
C ALA A 326 -6.78 -11.01 -30.06
N LEU A 327 -6.61 -9.68 -30.16
CA LEU A 327 -6.69 -8.97 -31.43
C LEU A 327 -5.56 -9.37 -32.39
N ALA A 328 -4.32 -9.43 -31.93
CA ALA A 328 -3.19 -9.82 -32.76
C ALA A 328 -3.29 -11.30 -33.23
N GLY A 329 -3.81 -12.19 -32.38
CA GLY A 329 -4.08 -13.60 -32.74
C GLY A 329 -5.15 -13.73 -33.82
N THR A 330 -6.28 -13.03 -33.69
CA THR A 330 -7.35 -13.05 -34.71
C THR A 330 -6.94 -12.38 -36.03
N LEU A 331 -6.01 -11.41 -35.99
CA LEU A 331 -5.45 -10.79 -37.19
C LEU A 331 -4.35 -11.63 -37.85
N ALA A 332 -3.62 -12.45 -37.09
CA ALA A 332 -2.65 -13.39 -37.63
C ALA A 332 -3.33 -14.54 -38.39
N GLY A 333 -4.30 -15.20 -37.74
CA GLY A 333 -4.99 -16.38 -38.27
C GLY A 333 -4.05 -17.54 -38.64
N ASP A 334 -4.53 -18.47 -39.47
CA ASP A 334 -3.78 -19.65 -39.91
C ASP A 334 -2.73 -19.36 -41.02
N ALA A 335 -2.57 -18.09 -41.43
CA ALA A 335 -1.96 -17.73 -42.70
C ALA A 335 -0.73 -16.82 -42.56
N ALA A 336 0.41 -17.27 -43.08
CA ALA A 336 1.60 -16.44 -43.27
C ALA A 336 1.34 -15.37 -44.35
N GLY A 337 1.39 -14.08 -43.98
CA GLY A 337 1.20 -12.98 -44.92
C GLY A 337 0.81 -11.66 -44.27
N PHE A 338 -0.12 -10.93 -44.92
CA PHE A 338 -0.55 -9.60 -44.47
C PHE A 338 -1.17 -9.61 -43.07
N GLY A 339 -1.86 -10.69 -42.67
CA GLY A 339 -2.38 -10.86 -41.31
C GLY A 339 -1.26 -10.90 -40.26
N THR A 340 -0.20 -11.67 -40.53
CA THR A 340 1.01 -11.74 -39.68
C THR A 340 1.75 -10.39 -39.60
N TRP A 341 1.77 -9.62 -40.70
CA TRP A 341 2.32 -8.27 -40.68
C TRP A 341 1.45 -7.31 -39.85
N LEU A 342 0.12 -7.41 -39.97
CA LEU A 342 -0.81 -6.59 -39.22
C LEU A 342 -0.81 -6.94 -37.71
N SER A 343 -0.58 -8.20 -37.34
CA SER A 343 -0.45 -8.60 -35.93
C SER A 343 0.83 -8.06 -35.28
N THR A 344 1.95 -7.92 -36.01
CA THR A 344 3.16 -7.24 -35.49
C THR A 344 3.04 -5.71 -35.43
N LEU A 345 2.01 -5.10 -36.04
CA LEU A 345 1.66 -3.71 -35.75
C LEU A 345 0.91 -3.55 -34.42
N VAL A 346 0.11 -4.54 -34.01
CA VAL A 346 -0.67 -4.56 -32.76
C VAL A 346 0.20 -5.01 -31.57
N LEU A 347 1.03 -6.04 -31.77
CA LEU A 347 2.00 -6.56 -30.79
C LEU A 347 3.42 -6.43 -31.38
N PRO A 348 4.05 -5.24 -31.27
CA PRO A 348 5.35 -4.98 -31.89
C PRO A 348 6.49 -5.73 -31.20
N GLU A 349 7.44 -6.20 -32.01
CA GLU A 349 8.68 -6.86 -31.57
C GLU A 349 9.43 -5.96 -30.56
N ILE A 350 9.81 -6.54 -29.41
CA ILE A 350 10.36 -5.82 -28.27
C ILE A 350 11.69 -5.13 -28.66
N GLY A 351 11.74 -3.81 -28.48
CA GLY A 351 12.92 -3.00 -28.79
C GLY A 351 12.99 -2.49 -30.24
N SER A 352 12.09 -2.92 -31.13
CA SER A 352 11.97 -2.37 -32.48
C SER A 352 11.63 -0.87 -32.48
N PRO A 353 11.93 -0.11 -33.56
CA PRO A 353 11.54 1.31 -33.63
C PRO A 353 10.03 1.55 -33.48
N TRP A 354 9.19 0.62 -33.95
CA TRP A 354 7.73 0.68 -33.80
C TRP A 354 7.28 0.39 -32.35
N TRP A 355 7.96 -0.51 -31.65
CA TRP A 355 7.77 -0.69 -30.20
C TRP A 355 8.08 0.61 -29.44
N TRP A 356 9.21 1.27 -29.72
CA TRP A 356 9.53 2.55 -29.08
C TRP A 356 8.53 3.67 -29.43
N ALA A 357 8.03 3.72 -30.66
CA ALA A 357 7.01 4.69 -31.07
C ALA A 357 5.65 4.49 -30.38
N THR A 358 5.27 3.24 -30.07
CA THR A 358 3.99 2.91 -29.40
C THR A 358 4.06 3.01 -27.87
N ARG A 359 5.25 2.88 -27.25
CA ARG A 359 5.41 2.93 -25.78
C ARG A 359 4.82 4.17 -25.08
N PRO A 360 4.88 5.42 -25.61
CA PRO A 360 4.21 6.57 -25.00
C PRO A 360 2.68 6.43 -24.92
N VAL A 361 2.05 5.91 -25.99
CA VAL A 361 0.59 5.66 -26.04
C VAL A 361 0.22 4.53 -25.09
N TRP A 362 1.03 3.46 -25.07
CA TRP A 362 0.88 2.34 -24.14
C TRP A 362 0.95 2.77 -22.66
N VAL A 363 1.97 3.55 -22.28
CA VAL A 363 2.10 4.08 -20.91
C VAL A 363 0.93 5.01 -20.57
N LEU A 364 0.49 5.86 -21.50
CA LEU A 364 -0.69 6.70 -21.31
C LEU A 364 -1.96 5.86 -21.11
N ALA A 365 -2.15 4.78 -21.86
CA ALA A 365 -3.30 3.88 -21.73
C ALA A 365 -3.31 3.14 -20.37
N VAL A 366 -2.16 2.59 -19.94
CA VAL A 366 -2.03 1.94 -18.63
C VAL A 366 -2.25 2.92 -17.49
N VAL A 367 -1.71 4.14 -17.58
CA VAL A 367 -1.92 5.19 -16.56
C VAL A 367 -3.37 5.66 -16.56
N ALA A 368 -3.98 5.96 -17.70
CA ALA A 368 -5.36 6.45 -17.78
C ALA A 368 -6.38 5.38 -17.34
N GLY A 369 -6.21 4.13 -17.78
CA GLY A 369 -7.02 3.01 -17.31
C GLY A 369 -6.82 2.72 -15.82
N GLY A 370 -5.57 2.81 -15.34
CA GLY A 370 -5.23 2.70 -13.91
C GLY A 370 -5.86 3.81 -13.07
N VAL A 371 -5.91 5.04 -13.58
CA VAL A 371 -6.59 6.20 -12.96
C VAL A 371 -8.11 6.00 -12.94
N LEU A 372 -8.72 5.58 -14.04
CA LEU A 372 -10.16 5.35 -14.16
C LEU A 372 -10.63 4.21 -13.24
N LEU A 373 -9.91 3.08 -13.25
CA LEU A 373 -10.23 1.94 -12.39
C LEU A 373 -9.95 2.29 -10.91
N ALA A 374 -8.91 3.07 -10.61
CA ALA A 374 -8.64 3.56 -9.26
C ALA A 374 -9.71 4.52 -8.73
N THR A 375 -10.27 5.43 -9.55
CA THR A 375 -11.33 6.35 -9.08
C THR A 375 -12.69 5.66 -8.98
N GLY A 376 -12.96 4.66 -9.82
CA GLY A 376 -14.12 3.77 -9.66
C GLY A 376 -14.01 2.92 -8.39
N MET A 377 -12.94 2.14 -8.25
CA MET A 377 -12.73 1.23 -7.12
C MET A 377 -12.50 1.95 -5.78
N ALA A 378 -12.05 3.21 -5.78
CA ALA A 378 -12.00 4.02 -4.56
C ALA A 378 -13.40 4.39 -3.99
N LYS A 379 -14.50 4.15 -4.73
CA LYS A 379 -15.86 4.19 -4.19
C LYS A 379 -16.26 2.88 -3.48
N VAL A 380 -15.56 1.79 -3.74
CA VAL A 380 -15.79 0.47 -3.13
C VAL A 380 -15.04 0.41 -1.80
N GLU A 381 -15.49 1.18 -0.82
CA GLU A 381 -14.85 1.22 0.48
C GLU A 381 -15.06 -0.10 1.26
N ALA A 382 -13.98 -0.63 1.83
CA ALA A 382 -14.09 -1.73 2.78
C ALA A 382 -14.91 -1.31 4.02
N PRO A 383 -15.70 -2.21 4.63
CA PRO A 383 -16.71 -1.87 5.63
C PRO A 383 -16.28 -0.80 6.65
N GLY A 384 -17.14 0.19 6.89
CA GLY A 384 -16.85 1.33 7.78
C GLY A 384 -16.35 0.89 9.15
N GLU A 385 -15.45 1.67 9.75
CA GLU A 385 -14.63 1.23 10.90
C GLU A 385 -15.47 0.76 12.10
N GLN A 386 -16.58 1.45 12.41
CA GLN A 386 -17.54 1.02 13.43
C GLN A 386 -18.19 -0.34 13.12
N ARG A 387 -18.48 -0.63 11.83
CA ARG A 387 -19.03 -1.93 11.39
C ARG A 387 -17.96 -3.01 11.49
N SER A 388 -16.72 -2.73 11.08
CA SER A 388 -15.58 -3.63 11.29
C SER A 388 -15.34 -3.95 12.76
N ALA A 389 -15.44 -2.97 13.66
CA ALA A 389 -15.26 -3.17 15.10
C ALA A 389 -16.38 -4.04 15.70
N ARG A 390 -17.66 -3.79 15.35
CA ARG A 390 -18.80 -4.63 15.76
C ARG A 390 -18.61 -6.10 15.33
N TRP A 391 -18.21 -6.33 14.08
CA TRP A 391 -17.96 -7.68 13.54
C TRP A 391 -16.70 -8.32 14.14
N GLY A 392 -15.64 -7.54 14.38
CA GLY A 392 -14.43 -7.98 15.09
C GLY A 392 -14.73 -8.46 16.51
N ARG A 393 -15.59 -7.74 17.25
CA ARG A 393 -16.08 -8.19 18.58
C ARG A 393 -16.88 -9.49 18.51
N ALA A 394 -17.69 -9.70 17.47
CA ALA A 394 -18.38 -10.98 17.27
C ALA A 394 -17.40 -12.14 16.99
N VAL A 395 -16.44 -11.94 16.08
CA VAL A 395 -15.41 -12.95 15.77
C VAL A 395 -14.53 -13.26 16.99
N VAL A 396 -14.07 -12.24 17.72
CA VAL A 396 -13.33 -12.42 18.99
C VAL A 396 -14.20 -13.09 20.07
N GLY A 397 -15.51 -12.84 20.06
CA GLY A 397 -16.48 -13.47 20.96
C GLY A 397 -16.70 -14.96 20.70
N LEU A 398 -16.70 -15.38 19.43
CA LEU A 398 -16.72 -16.78 18.99
C LEU A 398 -15.36 -17.47 19.22
N ALA A 399 -14.26 -16.73 19.11
CA ALA A 399 -12.90 -17.21 19.31
C ALA A 399 -12.56 -17.60 20.78
N ARG A 400 -13.46 -17.32 21.74
CA ARG A 400 -13.25 -17.55 23.19
C ARG A 400 -12.96 -19.00 23.61
N GLY A 401 -13.15 -19.98 22.72
CA GLY A 401 -12.64 -21.35 22.90
C GLY A 401 -11.16 -21.46 22.55
N ARG A 402 -10.84 -22.26 21.51
CA ARG A 402 -9.48 -22.66 21.09
C ARG A 402 -8.51 -21.51 20.75
N TRP A 403 -8.99 -20.26 20.66
CA TRP A 403 -8.19 -19.07 20.31
C TRP A 403 -8.13 -18.02 21.43
N ALA A 404 -8.63 -18.33 22.64
CA ALA A 404 -8.62 -17.43 23.81
C ALA A 404 -7.30 -16.66 24.06
N PRO A 405 -6.09 -17.27 24.02
CA PRO A 405 -4.84 -16.53 24.25
C PRO A 405 -4.51 -15.48 23.16
N VAL A 406 -5.07 -15.60 21.95
CA VAL A 406 -4.94 -14.57 20.90
C VAL A 406 -5.88 -13.39 21.17
N ALA A 407 -7.09 -13.67 21.66
CA ALA A 407 -8.08 -12.66 22.03
C ALA A 407 -7.67 -11.81 23.26
N ALA A 408 -7.11 -12.47 24.28
CA ALA A 408 -6.94 -11.93 25.63
C ALA A 408 -5.97 -10.75 25.76
N SER A 409 -4.97 -10.62 24.88
CA SER A 409 -4.01 -9.51 24.90
C SER A 409 -4.11 -8.67 23.64
N GLU A 410 -4.21 -7.35 23.79
CA GLU A 410 -4.12 -6.41 22.66
C GLU A 410 -2.84 -6.61 21.84
N ARG A 411 -1.72 -6.94 22.49
CA ARG A 411 -0.46 -7.25 21.80
C ARG A 411 -0.59 -8.49 20.91
N ASN A 412 -1.32 -9.50 21.35
CA ASN A 412 -1.55 -10.71 20.57
C ASN A 412 -2.52 -10.45 19.41
N ARG A 413 -3.58 -9.66 19.63
CA ARG A 413 -4.47 -9.19 18.56
C ARG A 413 -3.72 -8.37 17.51
N ALA A 414 -2.83 -7.48 17.93
CA ALA A 414 -1.99 -6.67 17.05
C ALA A 414 -1.01 -7.52 16.22
N CYS A 415 -0.30 -8.46 16.85
CA CYS A 415 0.57 -9.40 16.15
C CYS A 415 -0.20 -10.28 15.16
N ALA A 416 -1.38 -10.79 15.55
CA ALA A 416 -2.24 -11.59 14.68
C ALA A 416 -2.76 -10.78 13.49
N ALA A 417 -3.21 -9.55 13.69
CA ALA A 417 -3.67 -8.65 12.62
C ALA A 417 -2.54 -8.35 11.61
N VAL A 418 -1.30 -8.16 12.08
CA VAL A 418 -0.12 -8.00 11.19
C VAL A 418 0.22 -9.29 10.47
N GLY A 419 0.24 -10.43 11.17
CA GLY A 419 0.53 -11.74 10.57
C GLY A 419 -0.47 -12.12 9.48
N LEU A 420 -1.77 -11.88 9.72
CA LEU A 420 -2.84 -12.09 8.75
C LEU A 420 -2.79 -11.10 7.58
N ALA A 421 -2.39 -9.84 7.80
CA ALA A 421 -2.13 -8.91 6.71
C ALA A 421 -0.97 -9.41 5.82
N VAL A 422 0.15 -9.80 6.43
CA VAL A 422 1.33 -10.30 5.69
C VAL A 422 1.00 -11.60 4.95
N LEU A 423 0.32 -12.55 5.60
CA LEU A 423 -0.14 -13.80 4.97
C LEU A 423 -1.11 -13.53 3.81
N GLY A 424 -2.10 -12.68 4.03
CA GLY A 424 -3.08 -12.30 3.01
C GLY A 424 -2.44 -11.64 1.79
N VAL A 425 -1.34 -10.90 1.96
CA VAL A 425 -0.55 -10.33 0.86
C VAL A 425 0.43 -11.34 0.25
N ALA A 426 0.97 -12.29 1.03
CA ALA A 426 1.94 -13.28 0.59
C ALA A 426 1.32 -14.43 -0.24
N VAL A 427 0.06 -14.81 0.01
CA VAL A 427 -0.63 -15.84 -0.79
C VAL A 427 -0.71 -15.44 -2.29
N PRO A 428 -1.23 -14.25 -2.66
CA PRO A 428 -1.17 -13.72 -4.02
C PRO A 428 0.22 -13.69 -4.66
N LEU A 429 1.27 -13.50 -3.87
CA LEU A 429 2.65 -13.43 -4.34
C LEU A 429 3.24 -14.81 -4.63
N LEU A 430 2.95 -15.80 -3.78
CA LEU A 430 3.59 -17.12 -3.82
C LEU A 430 2.85 -18.14 -4.70
N VAL A 431 1.52 -18.14 -4.67
CA VAL A 431 0.67 -19.10 -5.41
C VAL A 431 -0.26 -18.44 -6.42
N GLY A 432 -0.26 -17.10 -6.47
CA GLY A 432 -1.17 -16.32 -7.31
C GLY A 432 -2.51 -15.98 -6.64
N ILE A 433 -3.31 -15.18 -7.34
CA ILE A 433 -4.67 -14.80 -6.94
C ILE A 433 -5.69 -15.87 -7.37
N ALA A 434 -5.57 -16.36 -8.60
CA ALA A 434 -6.36 -17.48 -9.14
C ALA A 434 -5.58 -18.81 -9.04
N PRO A 435 -6.25 -19.98 -8.95
CA PRO A 435 -7.71 -20.18 -8.95
C PRO A 435 -8.42 -19.61 -7.71
N LEU A 436 -9.75 -19.47 -7.78
CA LEU A 436 -10.59 -18.71 -6.83
C LEU A 436 -10.36 -19.08 -5.34
N VAL A 437 -9.95 -20.31 -5.04
CA VAL A 437 -9.60 -20.73 -3.67
C VAL A 437 -8.51 -19.84 -3.03
N TRP A 438 -7.49 -19.42 -3.78
CA TRP A 438 -6.43 -18.55 -3.27
C TRP A 438 -6.91 -17.11 -3.05
N THR A 439 -7.78 -16.61 -3.93
CA THR A 439 -8.51 -15.34 -3.74
C THR A 439 -9.31 -15.37 -2.44
N LEU A 440 -10.04 -16.46 -2.17
CA LEU A 440 -10.85 -16.60 -0.96
C LEU A 440 -9.99 -16.73 0.31
N VAL A 441 -8.91 -17.51 0.28
CA VAL A 441 -7.96 -17.65 1.41
C VAL A 441 -7.27 -16.31 1.72
N SER A 442 -6.75 -15.63 0.69
CA SER A 442 -6.13 -14.31 0.81
C SER A 442 -7.14 -13.27 1.31
N GLY A 443 -8.31 -13.17 0.68
CA GLY A 443 -9.37 -12.25 1.05
C GLY A 443 -9.85 -12.46 2.49
N ALA A 444 -10.03 -13.72 2.93
CA ALA A 444 -10.40 -14.04 4.31
C ALA A 444 -9.32 -13.60 5.32
N ALA A 445 -8.03 -13.80 5.02
CA ALA A 445 -6.94 -13.34 5.87
C ALA A 445 -6.88 -11.80 5.96
N LEU A 446 -7.05 -11.10 4.83
CA LEU A 446 -7.09 -9.64 4.78
C LEU A 446 -8.31 -9.05 5.51
N VAL A 447 -9.49 -9.66 5.36
CA VAL A 447 -10.71 -9.28 6.11
C VAL A 447 -10.53 -9.53 7.60
N LEU A 448 -10.02 -10.69 8.01
CA LEU A 448 -9.79 -11.00 9.43
C LEU A 448 -8.75 -10.06 10.06
N SER A 449 -7.71 -9.68 9.31
CA SER A 449 -6.77 -8.63 9.71
C SER A 449 -7.48 -7.30 9.99
N LEU A 450 -8.36 -6.84 9.09
CA LEU A 450 -9.13 -5.60 9.28
C LEU A 450 -10.09 -5.66 10.48
N LEU A 451 -10.74 -6.81 10.71
CA LEU A 451 -11.63 -7.02 11.85
C LEU A 451 -10.88 -7.01 13.18
N LEU A 452 -9.71 -7.66 13.26
CA LEU A 452 -8.85 -7.64 14.45
C LEU A 452 -8.21 -6.26 14.66
N ALA A 453 -7.80 -5.57 13.59
CA ALA A 453 -7.24 -4.24 13.65
C ALA A 453 -8.25 -3.20 14.16
N ALA A 454 -9.52 -3.29 13.77
CA ALA A 454 -10.57 -2.39 14.24
C ALA A 454 -10.83 -2.52 15.76
N GLY A 455 -10.62 -3.72 16.34
CA GLY A 455 -10.71 -3.99 17.79
C GLY A 455 -9.41 -3.75 18.57
N LEU A 456 -8.46 -3.01 18.00
CA LEU A 456 -7.28 -2.48 18.71
C LEU A 456 -7.64 -1.14 19.35
N GLY A 457 -7.18 -0.87 20.57
CA GLY A 457 -7.29 0.41 21.28
C GLY A 457 -8.69 1.03 21.41
N GLU A 458 -9.77 0.29 21.10
CA GLU A 458 -11.03 0.51 21.80
C GLU A 458 -10.71 0.31 23.28
N ARG A 459 -10.61 1.42 24.04
CA ARG A 459 -10.71 1.34 25.49
C ARG A 459 -12.09 0.73 25.74
N GLN A 460 -12.11 -0.48 26.27
CA GLN A 460 -13.32 -1.00 26.87
C GLN A 460 -13.75 0.07 27.89
N PRO A 461 -14.98 0.62 27.81
CA PRO A 461 -15.45 1.49 28.88
C PRO A 461 -15.39 0.64 30.15
N ASP A 462 -14.55 1.07 31.11
CA ASP A 462 -14.47 0.40 32.40
C ASP A 462 -15.89 0.31 32.96
N SER A 463 -16.19 -0.80 33.64
CA SER A 463 -17.52 -1.05 34.20
C SER A 463 -17.75 -0.17 35.44
N ALA A 464 -17.79 1.14 35.23
CA ALA A 464 -18.20 2.18 36.17
C ALA A 464 -19.73 2.18 36.34
N PHE A 465 -20.26 0.99 36.63
CA PHE A 465 -21.48 0.86 37.41
C PHE A 465 -21.05 0.85 38.87
N ASP A 466 -21.53 1.81 39.63
CA ASP A 466 -21.55 1.71 41.09
C ASP A 466 -22.50 0.57 41.51
N GLU A 467 -22.42 0.10 42.77
CA GLU A 467 -23.29 -0.98 43.29
C GLU A 467 -24.79 -0.63 43.25
N THR A 468 -25.12 0.63 42.97
CA THR A 468 -26.48 1.17 42.78
C THR A 468 -27.02 1.08 41.34
N GLY A 469 -26.17 0.79 40.34
CA GLY A 469 -26.58 0.56 38.94
C GLY A 469 -26.81 1.81 38.08
N GLU A 470 -26.69 3.03 38.62
CA GLU A 470 -26.70 4.25 37.81
C GLU A 470 -25.39 4.43 37.03
N ARG A 471 -25.49 5.04 35.83
CA ARG A 471 -24.30 5.46 35.08
C ARG A 471 -23.75 6.75 35.68
N LEU A 472 -22.49 6.73 36.09
CA LEU A 472 -21.72 7.96 36.29
C LEU A 472 -21.65 8.73 34.97
N GLY A 473 -22.43 9.81 34.88
CA GLY A 473 -22.44 10.70 33.72
C GLY A 473 -21.14 11.48 33.65
N ASP A 474 -20.28 11.13 32.68
CA ASP A 474 -19.06 11.89 32.40
C ASP A 474 -19.43 13.31 31.97
N GLY A 475 -18.96 14.31 32.69
CA GLY A 475 -19.37 15.73 32.57
C GLY A 475 -18.84 16.44 31.33
N ALA A 476 -18.44 15.69 30.30
CA ALA A 476 -18.00 16.22 29.01
C ALA A 476 -19.22 16.69 28.19
N PRO A 477 -19.23 17.94 27.66
CA PRO A 477 -20.29 18.37 26.76
C PRO A 477 -20.26 17.50 25.50
N SER A 478 -21.44 17.04 25.08
CA SER A 478 -21.62 16.28 23.85
C SER A 478 -21.27 17.15 22.64
N PHE A 479 -20.09 16.92 22.06
CA PHE A 479 -19.77 17.45 20.73
C PHE A 479 -20.63 16.72 19.70
N GLU A 480 -21.73 17.36 19.28
CA GLU A 480 -22.31 17.10 17.98
C GLU A 480 -21.26 17.47 16.91
N GLU A 481 -20.89 16.52 16.05
CA GLU A 481 -19.95 16.80 14.96
C GLU A 481 -20.69 17.61 13.87
N PRO A 482 -20.27 18.85 13.53
CA PRO A 482 -20.86 19.56 12.41
C PRO A 482 -20.42 18.90 11.09
N GLU A 483 -21.36 18.28 10.39
CA GLU A 483 -21.13 17.60 9.12
C GLU A 483 -20.66 18.60 8.03
N PHE A 484 -19.35 18.77 7.88
CA PHE A 484 -18.76 19.62 6.84
C PHE A 484 -18.79 18.92 5.47
N LEU A 485 -19.99 18.90 4.89
CA LEU A 485 -20.32 18.31 3.60
C LEU A 485 -19.81 19.19 2.45
N MET A 486 -18.52 19.06 2.12
CA MET A 486 -17.90 19.68 0.94
C MET A 486 -18.08 18.82 -0.32
N GLU A 487 -19.32 18.72 -0.80
CA GLU A 487 -19.57 18.25 -2.17
C GLU A 487 -19.33 19.39 -3.18
N GLY A 488 -18.65 19.06 -4.28
CA GLY A 488 -18.23 20.03 -5.29
C GLY A 488 -18.23 19.41 -6.69
N LEU A 489 -19.37 19.57 -7.38
CA LEU A 489 -19.63 19.25 -8.79
C LEU A 489 -19.32 17.82 -9.26
N LEU A 490 -20.36 16.99 -9.34
CA LEU A 490 -20.78 16.36 -10.60
C LEU A 490 -22.32 16.36 -10.67
N LEU A 491 -22.90 16.48 -11.87
CA LEU A 491 -24.35 16.51 -12.04
C LEU A 491 -24.99 15.15 -11.69
N GLY A 492 -26.00 15.18 -10.84
CA GLY A 492 -26.92 14.08 -10.60
C GLY A 492 -28.23 14.64 -10.04
N ALA A 493 -29.34 14.48 -10.77
CA ALA A 493 -30.63 14.96 -10.32
C ALA A 493 -31.20 14.02 -9.24
N ALA A 494 -31.55 14.56 -8.07
CA ALA A 494 -32.25 13.81 -7.04
C ALA A 494 -33.76 13.75 -7.37
N VAL A 495 -34.33 12.55 -7.32
CA VAL A 495 -35.77 12.31 -7.41
C VAL A 495 -36.30 12.07 -5.99
N ALA A 496 -37.38 12.76 -5.62
CA ALA A 496 -38.07 12.55 -4.35
C ALA A 496 -39.10 11.42 -4.46
N ASP A 497 -39.36 10.74 -3.34
CA ASP A 497 -40.11 9.46 -3.26
C ASP A 497 -41.65 9.60 -3.43
N ASP A 498 -42.11 10.72 -4.01
CA ASP A 498 -43.53 11.01 -4.33
C ASP A 498 -43.68 11.67 -5.73
N GLY A 499 -42.85 11.23 -6.68
CA GLY A 499 -43.06 11.38 -8.13
C GLY A 499 -43.08 12.80 -8.73
N THR A 500 -42.91 13.86 -7.94
CA THR A 500 -43.08 15.25 -8.37
C THR A 500 -41.75 15.93 -8.71
N VAL A 501 -41.65 16.45 -9.94
CA VAL A 501 -40.49 17.23 -10.42
C VAL A 501 -40.81 18.72 -10.29
N VAL A 502 -40.00 19.44 -9.51
CA VAL A 502 -40.08 20.90 -9.35
C VAL A 502 -38.80 21.54 -9.88
N GLY A 503 -38.92 22.59 -10.69
CA GLY A 503 -37.80 23.25 -11.35
C GLY A 503 -36.96 24.14 -10.41
N ALA A 504 -35.72 24.41 -10.81
CA ALA A 504 -34.82 25.27 -10.06
C ALA A 504 -34.99 26.75 -10.45
N GLU A 505 -35.30 27.62 -9.48
CA GLU A 505 -35.06 29.07 -9.58
C GLU A 505 -33.78 29.47 -8.85
N LEU A 506 -33.13 30.51 -9.35
CA LEU A 506 -31.82 30.97 -8.87
C LEU A 506 -31.99 32.18 -7.93
N ALA A 507 -31.93 31.94 -6.62
CA ALA A 507 -32.01 33.01 -5.61
C ALA A 507 -30.62 33.42 -5.12
N VAL A 508 -30.22 34.67 -5.41
CA VAL A 508 -29.07 35.34 -4.79
C VAL A 508 -29.57 36.23 -3.66
N VAL A 509 -29.09 36.01 -2.43
CA VAL A 509 -29.26 36.92 -1.29
C VAL A 509 -27.95 36.97 -0.50
N GLU A 510 -27.63 38.14 0.02
CA GLU A 510 -26.38 38.49 0.70
C GLU A 510 -26.67 39.00 2.14
N ASP A 511 -25.63 39.01 2.97
CA ASP A 511 -25.41 39.88 4.14
C ASP A 511 -25.88 39.49 5.58
N ASP A 512 -25.14 40.10 6.51
CA ASP A 512 -25.29 40.44 7.95
C ASP A 512 -25.68 39.38 9.02
N LEU A 513 -24.78 39.24 10.01
CA LEU A 513 -25.13 38.90 11.41
C LEU A 513 -24.33 39.71 12.45
N ARG A 514 -24.64 41.01 12.57
CA ARG A 514 -24.29 41.82 13.75
C ARG A 514 -25.28 41.66 14.90
N ARG A 515 -24.87 41.00 15.99
CA ARG A 515 -25.40 41.12 17.38
C ARG A 515 -24.49 40.32 18.33
N HIS A 516 -24.16 40.70 19.57
CA HIS A 516 -24.60 41.83 20.41
C HIS A 516 -23.40 42.69 20.92
N ARG A 517 -23.71 43.84 21.53
CA ARG A 517 -22.77 44.80 22.12
C ARG A 517 -23.12 45.03 23.59
N HIS A 518 -22.13 45.04 24.50
CA HIS A 518 -21.91 45.95 25.65
C HIS A 518 -20.89 45.33 26.63
N GLY A 519 -19.96 46.08 27.24
CA GLY A 519 -19.65 47.50 27.07
C GLY A 519 -18.45 47.97 27.90
N GLY A 520 -18.01 49.23 27.70
CA GLY A 520 -16.86 49.87 28.36
C GLY A 520 -15.52 49.61 27.65
N GLY A 521 -14.61 50.59 27.51
CA GLY A 521 -14.77 52.03 27.76
C GLY A 521 -13.47 52.83 27.57
N LEU A 522 -13.59 54.00 26.95
CA LEU A 522 -12.66 55.15 26.97
C LEU A 522 -11.24 55.05 26.34
N ARG A 523 -11.11 55.74 25.18
CA ARG A 523 -10.24 56.93 24.98
C ARG A 523 -8.72 56.73 24.78
N GLY A 524 -8.22 56.98 23.55
CA GLY A 524 -6.77 57.18 23.29
C GLY A 524 -6.34 57.21 21.81
N MET A 525 -6.33 58.39 21.18
CA MET A 525 -5.79 58.73 19.84
C MET A 525 -5.34 60.21 19.88
N PRO A 526 -4.54 60.78 18.94
CA PRO A 526 -3.97 60.22 17.70
C PRO A 526 -2.45 60.49 17.46
N GLY A 527 -1.94 60.04 16.30
CA GLY A 527 -0.70 60.49 15.65
C GLY A 527 -0.38 59.58 14.44
N ALA A 528 -0.59 59.93 13.16
CA ALA A 528 0.02 61.00 12.33
C ALA A 528 1.45 60.62 11.84
N VAL A 529 1.88 60.81 10.59
CA VAL A 529 1.21 61.33 9.35
C VAL A 529 2.05 60.94 8.10
N ASP A 530 1.43 60.92 6.90
CA ASP A 530 2.00 60.84 5.52
C ASP A 530 2.97 59.69 5.13
N GLY A 531 3.10 59.29 3.85
CA GLY A 531 2.29 59.63 2.66
C GLY A 531 3.02 59.39 1.31
N ILE A 532 2.24 59.38 0.21
CA ILE A 532 2.67 59.48 -1.23
C ILE A 532 3.38 58.21 -1.79
N GLY A 533 3.14 57.76 -3.04
CA GLY A 533 2.36 58.34 -4.14
C GLY A 533 1.82 57.31 -5.15
N GLU A 534 1.33 57.80 -6.29
CA GLU A 534 0.34 57.17 -7.17
C GLU A 534 0.90 56.79 -8.57
N ASP A 535 0.00 56.63 -9.56
CA ASP A 535 0.20 56.58 -11.03
C ASP A 535 0.77 55.28 -11.68
N GLU A 536 0.22 54.76 -12.80
CA GLU A 536 -1.12 54.92 -13.40
C GLU A 536 -1.43 53.76 -14.40
N ALA A 537 -2.70 53.65 -14.84
CA ALA A 537 -3.29 53.08 -16.09
C ALA A 537 -2.69 51.85 -16.84
N GLY A 538 -3.48 51.01 -17.53
CA GLY A 538 -4.95 50.96 -17.69
C GLY A 538 -5.42 50.22 -18.97
N VAL A 539 -6.74 50.01 -19.08
CA VAL A 539 -7.54 49.57 -20.27
C VAL A 539 -7.38 48.07 -20.69
N LEU A 540 -8.37 47.15 -20.65
CA LEU A 540 -9.79 47.01 -21.10
C LEU A 540 -10.00 46.66 -22.60
N LEU A 541 -10.74 45.56 -22.85
CA LEU A 541 -11.95 45.54 -23.72
C LEU A 541 -12.71 44.19 -23.62
N ASP A 542 -14.00 44.22 -23.91
CA ASP A 542 -14.98 43.12 -23.77
C ASP A 542 -15.27 42.36 -25.08
N ALA A 543 -16.06 41.26 -24.97
CA ALA A 543 -16.96 40.61 -25.96
C ALA A 543 -16.91 39.06 -25.86
N GLU A 544 -17.97 38.28 -26.05
CA GLU A 544 -19.43 38.53 -25.98
C GLU A 544 -20.14 37.17 -25.72
N VAL A 545 -21.44 37.16 -25.43
CA VAL A 545 -22.24 35.96 -25.11
C VAL A 545 -22.90 35.41 -26.37
N ASP A 546 -23.06 34.08 -26.47
CA ASP A 546 -24.22 33.52 -27.15
C ASP A 546 -24.74 32.22 -26.51
N ARG A 547 -26.04 31.95 -26.70
CA ARG A 547 -26.76 30.76 -26.21
C ARG A 547 -27.68 30.24 -27.32
N VAL A 548 -27.69 28.92 -27.54
CA VAL A 548 -28.71 28.25 -28.35
C VAL A 548 -29.38 27.16 -27.52
N ASP A 549 -30.72 27.18 -27.51
CA ASP A 549 -31.61 26.16 -26.92
C ASP A 549 -32.36 25.45 -28.04
N VAL A 550 -32.62 24.14 -27.89
CA VAL A 550 -33.41 23.34 -28.84
C VAL A 550 -34.24 22.30 -28.09
N ARG A 551 -35.57 22.38 -28.24
CA ARG A 551 -36.55 21.40 -27.75
C ARG A 551 -37.00 20.43 -28.84
N GLY A 552 -37.42 19.23 -28.43
CA GLY A 552 -38.16 18.21 -29.18
C GLY A 552 -38.20 16.94 -28.31
N GLU A 553 -39.34 16.41 -27.86
CA GLU A 553 -40.39 15.69 -28.63
C GLU A 553 -39.84 14.45 -29.36
N GLY A 554 -40.35 13.23 -29.14
CA GLY A 554 -41.40 12.77 -28.21
C GLY A 554 -41.83 11.31 -28.45
N LEU A 555 -43.03 10.95 -27.98
CA LEU A 555 -43.79 9.69 -28.21
C LEU A 555 -43.43 8.40 -27.43
N SER A 556 -44.47 7.58 -27.26
CA SER A 556 -44.62 6.39 -26.40
C SER A 556 -45.55 5.35 -27.05
N VAL A 557 -45.64 4.11 -26.51
CA VAL A 557 -46.70 3.05 -26.67
C VAL A 557 -46.15 1.74 -26.03
N LEU A 558 -46.72 1.21 -24.93
CA LEU A 558 -47.78 0.16 -24.81
C LEU A 558 -47.45 -1.20 -25.50
N ALA A 559 -47.72 -2.42 -24.98
CA ALA A 559 -48.16 -2.99 -23.68
C ALA A 559 -47.93 -4.56 -23.74
N HIS A 560 -48.44 -5.53 -22.94
CA HIS A 560 -49.40 -5.60 -21.82
C HIS A 560 -49.32 -6.98 -21.05
N SER A 561 -49.52 -6.97 -19.71
CA SER A 561 -50.35 -7.90 -18.85
C SER A 561 -50.10 -9.42 -18.67
N GLY A 562 -50.51 -9.94 -17.49
CA GLY A 562 -50.71 -11.36 -17.13
C GLY A 562 -49.65 -11.92 -16.16
N ASP A 563 -49.75 -11.97 -14.82
CA ASP A 563 -50.83 -11.91 -13.78
C ASP A 563 -51.09 -13.27 -13.08
N GLU A 564 -51.79 -13.22 -11.95
CA GLU A 564 -52.25 -14.28 -11.01
C GLU A 564 -51.40 -14.64 -9.77
N ARG A 565 -52.12 -14.74 -8.63
CA ARG A 565 -51.81 -15.28 -7.28
C ARG A 565 -53.13 -15.94 -6.79
N PRO A 566 -53.43 -16.17 -5.48
CA PRO A 566 -52.64 -16.63 -4.31
C PRO A 566 -53.28 -17.83 -3.55
N ALA A 567 -52.52 -18.48 -2.66
CA ALA A 567 -52.99 -19.19 -1.43
C ALA A 567 -51.77 -19.55 -0.54
N GLY A 568 -51.84 -19.74 0.79
CA GLY A 568 -52.91 -19.49 1.77
C GLY A 568 -52.82 -20.42 3.00
N ALA A 569 -52.79 -19.87 4.24
CA ALA A 569 -52.87 -20.60 5.54
C ALA A 569 -51.70 -21.59 5.88
N GLU A 570 -51.43 -22.02 7.14
CA GLU A 570 -51.78 -21.50 8.48
C GLU A 570 -50.77 -21.90 9.59
N VAL A 571 -51.11 -21.57 10.85
CA VAL A 571 -50.36 -21.67 12.12
C VAL A 571 -50.12 -23.10 12.65
N GLU A 572 -49.01 -23.31 13.38
CA GLU A 572 -49.01 -24.15 14.61
C GLU A 572 -48.00 -23.63 15.68
N ARG A 573 -48.27 -23.92 16.96
CA ARG A 573 -47.40 -23.74 18.14
C ARG A 573 -47.42 -25.03 18.98
N VAL A 574 -46.35 -25.31 19.71
CA VAL A 574 -46.36 -26.26 20.84
C VAL A 574 -45.55 -25.66 22.01
N ASP A 575 -46.11 -25.75 23.22
CA ASP A 575 -45.54 -25.29 24.49
C ASP A 575 -45.22 -26.50 25.42
N ALA A 576 -44.37 -26.29 26.45
CA ALA A 576 -44.13 -27.08 27.69
C ALA A 576 -42.62 -27.00 28.10
N GLU A 577 -42.21 -26.95 29.38
CA GLU A 577 -42.95 -26.84 30.65
C GLU A 577 -42.10 -26.14 31.76
N ASP A 578 -42.67 -25.97 32.97
CA ASP A 578 -42.09 -25.27 34.16
C ASP A 578 -41.19 -26.19 35.03
N GLU A 579 -40.22 -25.62 35.76
CA GLU A 579 -40.10 -25.77 37.24
C GLU A 579 -38.87 -25.04 37.84
N ARG A 580 -39.13 -23.88 38.46
CA ARG A 580 -38.80 -23.51 39.86
C ARG A 580 -37.38 -23.77 40.46
N GLY A 581 -36.67 -22.66 40.70
CA GLY A 581 -36.44 -22.15 42.07
C GLY A 581 -35.17 -22.55 42.85
N GLY A 582 -34.53 -21.57 43.51
CA GLY A 582 -33.49 -21.78 44.54
C GLY A 582 -32.48 -20.63 44.63
N ASP A 583 -32.50 -19.85 45.71
CA ASP A 583 -31.62 -18.69 45.99
C ASP A 583 -31.71 -18.31 47.49
N PRO A 584 -30.75 -17.59 48.12
CA PRO A 584 -29.30 -17.42 47.85
C PRO A 584 -28.52 -18.21 48.98
N PRO A 585 -27.69 -17.69 49.93
CA PRO A 585 -26.78 -16.53 49.96
C PRO A 585 -25.39 -16.72 50.69
N LEU A 586 -24.56 -15.66 50.62
CA LEU A 586 -23.55 -15.16 51.59
C LEU A 586 -22.18 -15.84 51.88
N ASP A 587 -21.20 -14.94 52.14
CA ASP A 587 -20.01 -15.00 53.02
C ASP A 587 -18.80 -15.93 52.69
N GLU A 588 -17.53 -15.59 52.96
CA GLU A 588 -16.94 -14.37 53.55
C GLU A 588 -15.44 -14.12 53.12
N LEU A 589 -14.93 -12.92 53.45
CA LEU A 589 -13.53 -12.54 53.77
C LEU A 589 -12.30 -12.93 52.90
N ARG A 590 -11.84 -11.91 52.16
CA ARG A 590 -10.57 -11.15 52.40
C ARG A 590 -9.18 -11.86 52.53
N ARG A 591 -8.27 -11.33 51.69
CA ARG A 591 -6.91 -10.77 51.98
C ARG A 591 -5.64 -11.67 51.94
N VAL A 592 -4.54 -10.93 51.77
CA VAL A 592 -3.10 -11.25 51.91
C VAL A 592 -2.47 -11.97 50.73
N GLY A 593 -1.45 -11.33 50.16
CA GLY A 593 -0.61 -11.87 49.09
C GLY A 593 0.76 -12.36 49.58
N PRO A 594 1.86 -11.91 48.96
CA PRO A 594 2.66 -12.83 48.16
C PRO A 594 3.86 -13.42 48.88
N ARG A 595 4.24 -14.63 48.47
CA ARG A 595 5.53 -15.26 48.75
C ARG A 595 6.05 -16.00 47.52
N GLY A 596 7.26 -15.66 47.08
CA GLY A 596 8.18 -16.65 46.51
C GLY A 596 8.79 -17.50 47.65
N PRO A 597 9.71 -18.44 47.38
CA PRO A 597 10.95 -18.08 46.68
C PRO A 597 11.53 -19.14 45.71
N ASP A 598 12.59 -18.71 45.01
CA ASP A 598 13.86 -19.40 44.69
C ASP A 598 13.98 -20.94 44.76
N GLY A 599 14.63 -21.53 43.74
CA GLY A 599 15.16 -22.90 43.78
C GLY A 599 16.04 -23.24 42.57
N LEU A 600 17.35 -23.51 42.78
CA LEU A 600 18.33 -23.85 41.75
C LEU A 600 19.01 -25.22 41.98
N ALA A 601 18.79 -26.18 41.09
CA ALA A 601 19.66 -27.34 40.78
C ALA A 601 19.22 -27.90 39.41
N ARG A 602 20.04 -28.31 38.43
CA ARG A 602 21.31 -29.08 38.35
C ARG A 602 21.18 -30.58 38.70
N GLY A 603 21.22 -31.43 37.66
CA GLY A 603 21.46 -32.87 37.81
C GLY A 603 21.10 -33.71 36.57
N ALA A 604 22.13 -34.35 36.00
CA ALA A 604 22.17 -35.52 35.10
C ALA A 604 21.17 -36.67 35.41
N ASP A 605 20.88 -37.64 34.54
CA ASP A 605 21.16 -37.89 33.10
C ASP A 605 20.21 -39.05 32.63
N ASP A 606 20.33 -39.53 31.37
CA ASP A 606 19.72 -40.77 30.80
C ASP A 606 18.17 -40.78 30.60
N ALA A 607 17.58 -41.25 29.49
CA ALA A 607 18.07 -41.86 28.24
C ALA A 607 17.00 -41.83 27.11
N PHE A 608 17.37 -42.38 25.93
CA PHE A 608 16.55 -42.74 24.75
C PHE A 608 16.07 -41.65 23.77
N ASP A 609 16.76 -41.60 22.64
CA ASP A 609 16.23 -41.77 21.27
C ASP A 609 14.84 -41.21 20.92
N HIS A 610 14.85 -40.21 20.02
CA HIS A 610 14.43 -40.50 18.64
C HIS A 610 15.02 -39.47 17.66
N GLU A 611 15.89 -39.94 16.77
CA GLU A 611 16.43 -39.16 15.66
C GLU A 611 15.37 -39.03 14.55
N VAL A 612 15.09 -37.81 14.10
CA VAL A 612 14.17 -37.53 12.98
C VAL A 612 14.86 -36.64 11.96
N ALA A 613 15.59 -37.27 11.04
CA ALA A 613 16.01 -36.63 9.80
C ALA A 613 14.84 -36.63 8.81
N VAL A 614 14.46 -35.46 8.30
CA VAL A 614 13.61 -35.32 7.11
C VAL A 614 14.32 -34.39 6.14
N GLY A 615 14.98 -34.99 5.14
CA GLY A 615 15.42 -34.26 3.96
C GLY A 615 14.21 -33.87 3.11
N VAL A 616 14.31 -32.74 2.42
CA VAL A 616 13.34 -32.34 1.40
C VAL A 616 13.94 -32.67 0.04
N ASP A 617 13.56 -33.82 -0.52
CA ASP A 617 13.95 -34.19 -1.87
C ASP A 617 13.31 -33.26 -2.91
N ALA A 618 14.14 -32.81 -3.85
CA ALA A 618 13.70 -32.11 -5.05
C ALA A 618 13.85 -33.06 -6.25
N GLY A 619 12.73 -33.62 -6.72
CA GLY A 619 12.71 -34.61 -7.80
C GLY A 619 11.72 -34.24 -8.91
N VAL A 620 12.23 -33.59 -9.96
CA VAL A 620 11.58 -33.58 -11.28
C VAL A 620 12.43 -34.47 -12.17
N GLU A 621 11.94 -35.67 -12.50
CA GLU A 621 12.55 -36.50 -13.53
C GLU A 621 11.68 -36.53 -14.79
N VAL A 622 12.31 -36.27 -15.93
CA VAL A 622 11.74 -36.46 -17.26
C VAL A 622 12.00 -37.91 -17.67
N GLY A 623 10.94 -38.69 -17.85
CA GLY A 623 11.06 -40.11 -18.19
C GLY A 623 11.65 -40.35 -19.58
N VAL A 624 12.91 -40.80 -19.62
CA VAL A 624 13.53 -41.40 -20.81
C VAL A 624 13.67 -42.90 -20.54
N GLY A 625 12.98 -43.72 -21.34
CA GLY A 625 13.00 -45.19 -21.20
C GLY A 625 14.30 -45.81 -21.75
N PRO A 626 14.80 -46.90 -21.15
CA PRO A 626 16.09 -47.50 -21.52
C PRO A 626 16.02 -48.38 -22.78
N GLU A 627 17.20 -48.68 -23.31
CA GLU A 627 17.43 -49.50 -24.51
C GLU A 627 17.09 -50.99 -24.30
N ALA A 628 16.74 -51.67 -25.39
CA ALA A 628 16.71 -53.13 -25.47
C ALA A 628 17.64 -53.60 -26.60
N GLU A 629 18.62 -54.43 -26.25
CA GLU A 629 19.70 -54.87 -27.15
C GLU A 629 19.26 -56.00 -28.13
N VAL A 630 20.22 -56.46 -28.96
CA VAL A 630 20.20 -57.68 -29.80
C VAL A 630 19.66 -57.56 -31.24
N ARG A 631 20.51 -57.05 -32.14
CA ARG A 631 21.15 -57.87 -33.20
C ARG A 631 22.24 -57.12 -33.98
N GLY A 632 23.40 -57.77 -34.18
CA GLY A 632 24.59 -57.15 -34.78
C GLY A 632 24.84 -57.44 -36.26
N ARG A 633 26.13 -57.36 -36.66
CA ARG A 633 26.71 -56.98 -37.97
C ARG A 633 26.86 -55.45 -38.09
N GLY A 634 28.02 -54.89 -38.45
CA GLY A 634 29.34 -55.50 -38.70
C GLY A 634 30.14 -54.67 -39.72
N HIS A 635 31.44 -54.46 -39.45
CA HIS A 635 32.32 -53.47 -40.11
C HIS A 635 31.95 -52.00 -39.74
N GLY A 636 32.88 -51.04 -39.59
CA GLY A 636 34.35 -51.10 -39.58
C GLY A 636 34.98 -49.83 -40.19
N VAL A 637 36.13 -49.36 -39.65
CA VAL A 637 36.94 -48.21 -40.17
C VAL A 637 36.27 -46.82 -39.95
N SER A 638 36.92 -45.67 -39.79
CA SER A 638 38.19 -45.26 -39.13
C SER A 638 38.27 -43.70 -39.11
N LEU A 639 39.05 -43.12 -38.19
CA LEU A 639 39.69 -41.78 -38.19
C LEU A 639 39.07 -40.59 -38.96
N GLY A 640 38.96 -39.43 -38.30
CA GLY A 640 38.91 -38.12 -38.99
C GLY A 640 38.59 -36.92 -38.08
N CYS A 641 39.37 -35.85 -38.18
CA CYS A 641 39.04 -34.55 -37.57
C CYS A 641 38.30 -33.65 -38.59
N GLY A 642 37.50 -32.71 -38.07
CA GLY A 642 36.88 -31.61 -38.81
C GLY A 642 36.48 -30.51 -37.83
#